data_AF-A0A958DFN9-F1
#
_entry.id   AF-A0A958DFN9-F1
#
_cell.length_a   1.000
_cell.length_b   1.000
_cell.length_c   1.000
_cell.angle_alpha   90.00
_cell.angle_beta   90.00
_cell.angle_gamma   90.00
#
_symmetry.space_group_name_H-M   'P 1'
#
loop_
_entity.id
_entity.type
_entity.pdbx_description
1 polymer ?
#
loop_
_entity_poly.entity_id
_entity_poly.type
_entity_poly.pdbx_seq_one_letter_code
_entity_poly.pdbx_strand_id
1 'polypeptide(L)'
;MSLPIPKLDDKTFAELFAEARALIPRYAPDWTDHNLSDPGITFVDLFAWLSEMQIYSLDQVTDHHYQKFLRLLGLALRTSLPARADLTFSIRSRLLLTNGMNSQQSGGNFILVPQGAQVTALDRVSNQAFIFETDEDLNVVDLDLTQVLVYDLQTWSDNSEANRQNSVFYYAFGETAVPQSMLYLGFNSVSGITPYMFPTAQIKLRVDLYENDLPPAQPLPAGLESLLVPSTWIDWTYWNGRTWHSLEVEDTTHALLHSGQLSFYGPPDIVPANLRDAVTNLKLDTPPRYWIRAELGAVPGAKRSGYEISPRMDTIVLNTVSATQHRTVQNELHDGNGLPGLEIELQHHPVVPGSLILEVLEEPEWQVWLEVPDLDASLPEDRHYQLDAEPGRIVFGDGINGKIPPAGQANIRMVRYRAGGGEGGNLQAQTITTITHPKIPELAVENRRAASGGTNAETMEAARRRVPRELKRRARLVTSEDYVTLVSATPLLRIARVEVLPLYHPQYPGIKMPGTVTVVVVPFLPEGSKRLPEPSDGFLQTVYNHLRERRLVTTRLQVYGPHFTGVTVSASLSMDPRLRPATLEAAVRKALEDFLDPLNGGSDGKGWPFGRPVYRSEIIQVIRNVPGVVCVNGVTLSAGPCIEGEEQIDIPRIGLVYPAKIDISINPEG
;
A
#
# COMPACT_ATOMS: atom_id res chain seq x y z
N MET A 1 7.21 25.14 15.06
CA MET A 1 8.25 25.48 16.05
C MET A 1 8.16 24.47 17.16
N SER A 2 9.23 23.72 17.44
CA SER A 2 9.33 22.90 18.64
C SER A 2 9.30 23.83 19.85
N LEU A 3 8.44 23.54 20.83
CA LEU A 3 8.51 24.22 22.12
C LEU A 3 9.92 23.97 22.68
N PRO A 4 10.66 25.00 23.12
CA PRO A 4 11.95 24.80 23.77
C PRO A 4 11.73 23.90 24.99
N ILE A 5 12.57 22.88 25.15
CA ILE A 5 12.53 22.02 26.34
C ILE A 5 12.88 22.91 27.53
N PRO A 6 11.98 23.09 28.51
CA PRO A 6 12.28 23.90 29.67
C PRO A 6 13.39 23.22 30.48
N LYS A 7 14.43 23.97 30.84
CA LYS A 7 15.34 23.57 31.92
C LYS A 7 14.56 23.70 33.22
N LEU A 8 14.48 22.65 34.04
CA LEU A 8 13.66 22.67 35.25
C LEU A 8 14.39 23.44 36.36
N ASP A 9 15.72 23.30 36.44
CA ASP A 9 16.60 24.08 37.30
C ASP A 9 17.90 24.41 36.55
N ASP A 10 18.17 25.70 36.33
CA ASP A 10 19.34 26.17 35.59
C ASP A 10 20.44 26.75 36.49
N LYS A 11 20.34 26.55 37.81
CA LYS A 11 21.33 27.02 38.77
C LYS A 11 22.69 26.38 38.53
N THR A 12 23.69 27.23 38.36
CA THR A 12 25.09 26.83 38.25
C THR A 12 25.72 26.62 39.62
N PHE A 13 26.82 25.90 39.65
CA PHE A 13 27.68 25.75 40.84
C PHE A 13 27.95 27.10 41.52
N ALA A 14 28.26 28.15 40.76
CA ALA A 14 28.61 29.46 41.31
C ALA A 14 27.42 30.12 42.02
N GLU A 15 26.21 29.95 41.49
CA GLU A 15 24.98 30.47 42.07
C GLU A 15 24.57 29.68 43.32
N LEU A 16 24.68 28.35 43.27
CA LEU A 16 24.44 27.47 44.43
C LEU A 16 25.40 27.77 45.57
N PHE A 17 26.69 27.95 45.26
CA PHE A 17 27.72 28.31 46.23
C PHE A 17 27.46 29.69 46.84
N ALA A 18 27.11 30.69 46.00
CA ALA A 18 26.80 32.04 46.47
C ALA A 18 25.55 32.07 47.36
N GLU A 19 24.50 31.33 46.99
CA GLU A 19 23.26 31.19 47.76
C GLU A 19 23.54 30.52 49.12
N ALA A 20 24.26 29.41 49.14
CA ALA A 20 24.65 28.74 50.37
C ALA A 20 25.46 29.67 51.30
N ARG A 21 26.41 30.43 50.74
CA ARG A 21 27.20 31.41 51.52
C ARG A 21 26.33 32.54 52.07
N ALA A 22 25.34 33.01 51.31
CA ALA A 22 24.40 34.04 51.76
C ALA A 22 23.49 33.57 52.91
N LEU A 23 23.28 32.26 53.05
CA LEU A 23 22.47 31.67 54.13
C LEU A 23 23.26 31.47 55.44
N ILE A 24 24.59 31.45 55.41
CA ILE A 24 25.44 31.23 56.60
C ILE A 24 25.08 32.16 57.76
N PRO A 25 24.94 33.50 57.60
CA PRO A 25 24.64 34.39 58.72
C PRO A 25 23.31 34.10 59.41
N ARG A 26 22.37 33.45 58.70
CA ARG A 26 21.05 33.10 59.22
C ARG A 26 21.08 31.78 60.00
N TYR A 27 21.81 30.78 59.52
CA TYR A 27 21.80 29.43 60.09
C TYR A 27 22.97 29.14 61.03
N ALA A 28 24.10 29.81 60.84
CA ALA A 28 25.32 29.66 61.63
C ALA A 28 25.99 31.02 61.86
N PRO A 29 25.37 31.92 62.65
CA PRO A 29 25.89 33.27 62.89
C PRO A 29 27.27 33.29 63.58
N ASP A 30 27.62 32.22 64.30
CA ASP A 30 28.91 32.07 64.99
C ASP A 30 30.06 31.66 64.03
N TRP A 31 29.75 31.25 62.79
CA TRP A 31 30.75 30.88 61.79
C TRP A 31 31.20 32.10 60.99
N THR A 32 32.36 32.66 61.35
CA THR A 32 32.86 33.94 60.80
C THR A 32 33.98 33.81 59.76
N ASP A 33 34.64 32.65 59.65
CA ASP A 33 35.71 32.42 58.68
C ASP A 33 35.15 31.80 57.39
N HIS A 34 35.05 32.62 56.35
CA HIS A 34 34.51 32.21 55.03
C HIS A 34 35.59 32.13 53.96
N ASN A 35 36.86 31.95 54.35
CA ASN A 35 37.96 31.79 53.40
C ASN A 35 37.96 30.38 52.76
N LEU A 36 38.59 30.25 51.58
CA LEU A 36 38.76 28.96 50.89
C LEU A 36 39.54 27.92 51.70
N SER A 37 40.35 28.35 52.67
CA SER A 37 41.08 27.47 53.58
C SER A 37 40.22 26.89 54.69
N ASP A 38 38.99 27.39 54.89
CA ASP A 38 38.07 26.88 55.89
C ASP A 38 37.47 25.53 55.43
N PRO A 39 37.53 24.48 56.26
CA PRO A 39 36.91 23.19 55.93
C PRO A 39 35.40 23.29 55.69
N GLY A 40 34.71 24.18 56.39
CA GLY A 40 33.27 24.41 56.22
C GLY A 40 32.93 24.97 54.84
N ILE A 41 33.71 25.94 54.36
CA ILE A 41 33.57 26.48 53.00
C ILE A 41 33.88 25.40 51.95
N THR A 42 34.87 24.54 52.21
CA THR A 42 35.18 23.41 51.33
C THR A 42 34.02 22.41 51.23
N PHE A 43 33.27 22.18 52.32
CA PHE A 43 32.04 21.38 52.26
C PHE A 43 30.94 22.07 51.47
N VAL A 44 30.75 23.39 51.64
CA VAL A 44 29.78 24.15 50.84
C VAL A 44 30.10 24.07 49.35
N ASP A 45 31.39 24.14 49.00
CA ASP A 45 31.91 23.97 47.64
C ASP A 45 31.55 22.58 47.06
N LEU A 46 31.87 21.52 47.81
CA LEU A 46 31.57 20.14 47.42
C LEU A 46 30.06 19.90 47.28
N PHE A 47 29.24 20.44 48.19
CA PHE A 47 27.78 20.31 48.10
C PHE A 47 27.20 21.10 46.93
N ALA A 48 27.68 22.30 46.64
CA ALA A 48 27.28 23.05 45.44
C ALA A 48 27.59 22.25 44.17
N TRP A 49 28.77 21.61 44.10
CA TRP A 49 29.13 20.76 42.97
C TRP A 49 28.24 19.50 42.86
N LEU A 50 28.00 18.80 43.98
CA LEU A 50 27.10 17.65 44.01
C LEU A 50 25.67 18.02 43.59
N SER A 51 25.18 19.17 44.03
CA SER A 51 23.86 19.69 43.65
C SER A 51 23.78 20.02 42.17
N GLU A 52 24.79 20.67 41.59
CA GLU A 52 24.83 20.92 40.13
C GLU A 52 24.82 19.60 39.33
N MET A 53 25.57 18.58 39.77
CA MET A 53 25.56 17.25 39.13
C MET A 53 24.22 16.53 39.25
N GLN A 54 23.51 16.69 40.37
CA GLN A 54 22.15 16.19 40.54
C GLN A 54 21.16 16.93 39.65
N ILE A 55 21.23 18.27 39.59
CA ILE A 55 20.41 19.10 38.71
C ILE A 55 20.61 18.68 37.25
N TYR A 56 21.86 18.57 36.80
CA TYR A 56 22.19 18.11 35.45
C TYR A 56 21.59 16.73 35.14
N SER A 57 21.56 15.82 36.12
CA SER A 57 20.99 14.48 35.94
C SER A 57 19.46 14.49 35.92
N LEU A 58 18.82 15.34 36.73
CA LEU A 58 17.36 15.50 36.82
C LEU A 58 16.78 16.24 35.61
N ASP A 59 17.51 17.20 35.05
CA ASP A 59 17.12 17.95 33.86
C ASP A 59 17.14 17.11 32.56
N GLN A 60 17.66 15.88 32.63
CA GLN A 60 17.75 15.00 31.47
C GLN A 60 16.52 14.12 31.27
N VAL A 61 15.83 14.37 30.16
CA VAL A 61 14.90 13.40 29.58
C VAL A 61 15.67 12.46 28.66
N THR A 62 16.13 11.33 29.22
CA THR A 62 16.80 10.25 28.48
C THR A 62 15.84 9.48 27.55
N ASP A 63 16.41 8.67 26.66
CA ASP A 63 15.63 7.81 25.76
C ASP A 63 14.78 6.79 26.51
N HIS A 64 15.22 6.34 27.70
CA HIS A 64 14.44 5.48 28.58
C HIS A 64 13.13 6.15 29.02
N HIS A 65 13.18 7.44 29.42
CA HIS A 65 11.98 8.20 29.75
C HIS A 65 11.03 8.29 28.55
N TYR A 66 11.55 8.58 27.36
CA TYR A 66 10.75 8.63 26.14
C TYR A 66 10.10 7.29 25.81
N GLN A 67 10.81 6.17 25.90
CA GLN A 67 10.22 4.84 25.70
C GLN A 67 9.07 4.58 26.67
N LYS A 68 9.22 4.94 27.96
CA LYS A 68 8.14 4.79 28.93
C LYS A 68 6.94 5.70 28.60
N PHE A 69 7.16 6.93 28.16
CA PHE A 69 6.09 7.82 27.71
C PHE A 69 5.36 7.28 26.47
N LEU A 70 6.08 6.70 25.52
CA LEU A 70 5.46 6.04 24.36
C LEU A 70 4.55 4.90 24.84
N ARG A 71 5.05 4.04 25.73
CA ARG A 71 4.27 2.93 26.30
C ARG A 71 3.01 3.42 27.02
N LEU A 72 3.11 4.49 27.83
CA LEU A 72 1.96 5.11 28.50
C LEU A 72 0.90 5.63 27.52
N LEU A 73 1.32 6.07 26.33
CA LEU A 73 0.42 6.48 25.25
C LEU A 73 -0.11 5.30 24.43
N GLY A 74 0.25 4.06 24.78
CA GLY A 74 -0.09 2.86 24.01
C GLY A 74 0.68 2.76 22.68
N LEU A 75 1.82 3.44 22.57
CA LEU A 75 2.67 3.47 21.39
C LEU A 75 3.99 2.74 21.68
N ALA A 76 4.53 2.07 20.66
CA ALA A 76 5.84 1.45 20.71
C ALA A 76 6.74 2.00 19.59
N LEU A 77 8.05 1.78 19.72
CA LEU A 77 8.96 1.90 18.58
C LEU A 77 8.57 0.84 17.55
N ARG A 78 8.61 1.21 16.26
CA ARG A 78 8.38 0.22 15.21
C ARG A 78 9.59 -0.72 15.16
N THR A 79 9.33 -2.02 15.19
CA THR A 79 10.37 -3.03 15.07
C THR A 79 10.83 -3.15 13.62
N SER A 80 11.95 -3.84 13.44
CA SER A 80 12.43 -4.32 12.17
C SER A 80 11.34 -5.12 11.45
N LEU A 81 11.11 -4.80 10.18
CA LEU A 81 10.21 -5.57 9.33
C LEU A 81 11.01 -6.41 8.34
N PRO A 82 10.55 -7.63 8.03
CA PRO A 82 11.19 -8.47 7.04
C PRO A 82 10.91 -7.99 5.61
N ALA A 83 11.91 -8.12 4.75
CA ALA A 83 11.69 -7.97 3.32
C ALA A 83 10.81 -9.12 2.79
N ARG A 84 10.06 -8.87 1.74
CA ARG A 84 9.28 -9.87 1.01
C ARG A 84 9.73 -9.93 -0.44
N ALA A 85 9.71 -11.12 -1.00
CA ALA A 85 10.04 -11.38 -2.39
C ALA A 85 9.05 -12.37 -2.98
N ASP A 86 8.68 -12.19 -4.24
CA ASP A 86 7.96 -13.21 -4.99
C ASP A 86 8.99 -14.12 -5.68
N LEU A 87 8.94 -15.42 -5.37
CA LEU A 87 9.85 -16.43 -5.86
C LEU A 87 9.16 -17.27 -6.94
N THR A 88 9.71 -17.24 -8.15
CA THR A 88 9.25 -18.04 -9.29
C THR A 88 10.08 -19.31 -9.39
N PHE A 89 9.42 -20.46 -9.39
CA PHE A 89 10.04 -21.76 -9.51
C PHE A 89 9.91 -22.31 -10.93
N SER A 90 10.99 -22.91 -11.43
CA SER A 90 11.04 -23.58 -12.74
C SER A 90 11.69 -24.95 -12.61
N ILE A 91 11.31 -25.88 -13.49
CA ILE A 91 11.79 -27.27 -13.47
C ILE A 91 13.14 -27.36 -14.21
N ARG A 92 14.23 -27.76 -13.55
CA ARG A 92 15.59 -27.80 -14.16
C ARG A 92 15.78 -28.93 -15.16
N SER A 93 15.18 -30.10 -14.94
CA SER A 93 15.40 -31.29 -15.74
C SER A 93 14.09 -31.89 -16.22
N ARG A 94 13.87 -31.87 -17.54
CA ARG A 94 12.73 -32.50 -18.23
C ARG A 94 12.68 -34.03 -18.09
N LEU A 95 13.77 -34.67 -17.64
CA LEU A 95 13.93 -36.14 -17.55
C LEU A 95 13.37 -36.74 -16.25
N LEU A 96 12.99 -35.93 -15.25
CA LEU A 96 12.53 -36.43 -13.94
C LEU A 96 11.01 -36.68 -13.91
N LEU A 97 10.24 -36.01 -14.79
CA LEU A 97 8.81 -36.29 -14.97
C LEU A 97 8.55 -37.71 -15.51
N THR A 98 9.54 -38.34 -16.17
CA THR A 98 9.40 -39.70 -16.71
C THR A 98 9.84 -40.79 -15.73
N ASN A 99 10.68 -40.48 -14.73
CA ASN A 99 11.23 -41.47 -13.80
C ASN A 99 10.63 -41.39 -12.38
N GLY A 100 9.89 -40.31 -12.06
CA GLY A 100 9.19 -40.10 -10.79
C GLY A 100 7.77 -40.69 -10.71
N MET A 101 7.28 -41.39 -11.75
CA MET A 101 5.96 -42.04 -11.73
C MET A 101 5.83 -43.21 -10.74
N ASN A 102 6.85 -43.50 -9.92
CA ASN A 102 6.88 -44.62 -8.97
C ASN A 102 6.83 -44.23 -7.49
N SER A 103 6.72 -42.96 -7.10
CA SER A 103 6.36 -42.63 -5.71
C SER A 103 4.84 -42.54 -5.58
N GLN A 104 4.24 -43.47 -4.84
CA GLN A 104 2.83 -43.52 -4.46
C GLN A 104 2.32 -42.32 -3.62
N GLN A 105 2.93 -41.14 -3.73
CA GLN A 105 2.43 -39.91 -3.13
C GLN A 105 2.23 -38.88 -4.25
N SER A 106 0.95 -38.66 -4.55
CA SER A 106 0.37 -37.62 -5.43
C SER A 106 0.31 -37.97 -6.92
N GLY A 107 -0.87 -38.45 -7.35
CA GLY A 107 -1.24 -38.65 -8.76
C GLY A 107 -1.51 -37.34 -9.51
N GLY A 108 -0.52 -36.45 -9.62
CA GLY A 108 -0.61 -35.24 -10.44
C GLY A 108 0.74 -34.78 -11.00
N ASN A 109 0.73 -34.16 -12.18
CA ASN A 109 1.92 -33.61 -12.87
C ASN A 109 2.45 -32.32 -12.20
N PHE A 110 2.82 -32.37 -10.92
CA PHE A 110 3.34 -31.21 -10.18
C PHE A 110 4.37 -31.59 -9.11
N ILE A 111 5.20 -30.63 -8.71
CA ILE A 111 6.16 -30.74 -7.59
C ILE A 111 5.69 -29.81 -6.48
N LEU A 112 5.47 -30.32 -5.27
CA LEU A 112 5.05 -29.52 -4.11
C LEU A 112 6.25 -28.80 -3.48
N VAL A 113 6.19 -27.48 -3.45
CA VAL A 113 7.02 -26.63 -2.61
C VAL A 113 6.22 -26.33 -1.33
N PRO A 114 6.60 -26.88 -0.17
CA PRO A 114 5.86 -26.65 1.07
C PRO A 114 6.05 -25.22 1.57
N GLN A 115 5.10 -24.74 2.37
CA GLN A 115 5.24 -23.56 3.21
C GLN A 115 6.48 -23.71 4.12
N GLY A 116 7.25 -22.64 4.29
CA GLY A 116 8.49 -22.65 5.05
C GLY A 116 9.67 -23.26 4.29
N ALA A 117 9.54 -23.52 2.99
CA ALA A 117 10.66 -23.93 2.16
C ALA A 117 11.71 -22.80 2.13
N GLN A 118 12.93 -23.14 2.55
CA GLN A 118 14.02 -22.18 2.64
C GLN A 118 14.73 -21.99 1.29
N VAL A 119 14.85 -20.72 0.91
CA VAL A 119 15.63 -20.25 -0.23
C VAL A 119 16.59 -19.19 0.28
N THR A 120 17.84 -19.27 -0.16
CA THR A 120 18.91 -18.41 0.30
C THR A 120 19.41 -17.51 -0.83
N ALA A 121 19.67 -16.26 -0.48
CA ALA A 121 20.46 -15.35 -1.28
C ALA A 121 21.79 -15.08 -0.59
N LEU A 122 22.88 -15.18 -1.35
CA LEU A 122 24.21 -14.85 -0.86
C LEU A 122 24.58 -13.47 -1.37
N ASP A 123 24.73 -12.52 -0.46
CA ASP A 123 25.38 -11.26 -0.82
C ASP A 123 26.89 -11.52 -0.97
N ARG A 124 27.37 -11.44 -2.21
CA ARG A 124 28.78 -11.69 -2.54
C ARG A 124 29.71 -10.61 -2.00
N VAL A 125 29.19 -9.44 -1.63
CA VAL A 125 30.00 -8.33 -1.10
C VAL A 125 30.20 -8.48 0.40
N SER A 126 29.11 -8.68 1.17
CA SER A 126 29.18 -8.85 2.62
C SER A 126 29.47 -10.28 3.08
N ASN A 127 29.35 -11.26 2.18
CA ASN A 127 29.38 -12.70 2.47
C ASN A 127 28.30 -13.12 3.50
N GLN A 128 27.23 -12.32 3.63
CA GLN A 128 26.08 -12.62 4.47
C GLN A 128 25.04 -13.41 3.66
N ALA A 129 24.48 -14.44 4.29
CA ALA A 129 23.40 -15.24 3.72
C ALA A 129 22.05 -14.76 4.26
N PHE A 130 21.16 -14.35 3.35
CA PHE A 130 19.78 -13.99 3.66
C PHE A 130 18.86 -15.17 3.36
N ILE A 131 18.16 -15.65 4.39
CA ILE A 131 17.19 -16.73 4.26
C ILE A 131 15.81 -16.14 4.03
N PHE A 132 15.12 -16.70 3.04
CA PHE A 132 13.72 -16.47 2.73
C PHE A 132 12.97 -17.79 2.93
N GLU A 133 11.78 -17.72 3.51
CA GLU A 133 10.88 -18.85 3.69
C GLU A 133 9.59 -18.60 2.92
N THR A 134 9.10 -19.60 2.19
CA THR A 134 7.83 -19.51 1.46
C THR A 134 6.65 -19.32 2.41
N ASP A 135 5.77 -18.38 2.09
CA ASP A 135 4.65 -18.01 2.96
C ASP A 135 3.50 -19.03 2.90
N GLU A 136 3.40 -19.81 1.82
CA GLU A 136 2.35 -20.80 1.57
C GLU A 136 2.86 -21.98 0.73
N ASP A 137 2.05 -23.04 0.64
CA ASP A 137 2.30 -24.18 -0.26
C ASP A 137 2.12 -23.76 -1.73
N LEU A 138 3.00 -24.24 -2.60
CA LEU A 138 2.96 -24.01 -4.05
C LEU A 138 3.10 -25.33 -4.81
N ASN A 139 2.15 -25.61 -5.69
CA ASN A 139 2.27 -26.69 -6.67
C ASN A 139 2.96 -26.15 -7.93
N VAL A 140 4.21 -26.54 -8.14
CA VAL A 140 4.96 -26.19 -9.35
C VAL A 140 4.53 -27.13 -10.48
N VAL A 141 3.86 -26.57 -11.48
CA VAL A 141 3.33 -27.31 -12.64
C VAL A 141 4.21 -27.12 -13.88
N ASP A 142 4.21 -28.12 -14.77
CA ASP A 142 4.89 -28.06 -16.07
C ASP A 142 4.08 -27.24 -17.10
N LEU A 143 3.72 -26.01 -16.75
CA LEU A 143 2.90 -25.11 -17.57
C LEU A 143 3.62 -23.78 -17.71
N ASP A 144 3.56 -23.20 -18.91
CA ASP A 144 4.07 -21.85 -19.18
C ASP A 144 3.04 -21.01 -19.92
N LEU A 145 3.02 -19.72 -19.59
CA LEU A 145 2.15 -18.73 -20.20
C LEU A 145 2.84 -18.20 -21.46
N THR A 146 2.60 -18.91 -22.56
CA THR A 146 3.28 -18.63 -23.83
C THR A 146 2.65 -17.50 -24.62
N GLN A 147 1.34 -17.24 -24.42
CA GLN A 147 0.61 -16.25 -25.19
C GLN A 147 -0.34 -15.42 -24.33
N VAL A 148 -0.32 -14.11 -24.52
CA VAL A 148 -1.23 -13.16 -23.87
C VAL A 148 -1.83 -12.25 -24.95
N LEU A 149 -3.13 -12.42 -25.21
CA LEU A 149 -3.85 -11.64 -26.21
C LEU A 149 -4.93 -10.80 -25.55
N VAL A 150 -5.11 -9.57 -26.02
CA VAL A 150 -6.18 -8.68 -25.56
C VAL A 150 -7.03 -8.28 -26.75
N TYR A 151 -8.34 -8.33 -26.56
CA TYR A 151 -9.33 -7.86 -27.50
C TYR A 151 -10.19 -6.77 -26.85
N ASP A 152 -10.14 -5.56 -27.38
CA ASP A 152 -10.83 -4.36 -26.86
C ASP A 152 -12.11 -4.02 -27.63
N LEU A 153 -12.71 -5.02 -28.29
CA LEU A 153 -13.85 -4.91 -29.22
C LEU A 153 -13.55 -4.22 -30.56
N GLN A 154 -12.37 -3.61 -30.73
CA GLN A 154 -11.96 -2.97 -31.98
C GLN A 154 -10.78 -3.67 -32.62
N THR A 155 -9.78 -4.01 -31.81
CA THR A 155 -8.48 -4.50 -32.24
C THR A 155 -8.00 -5.66 -31.37
N TRP A 156 -7.19 -6.52 -31.98
CA TRP A 156 -6.45 -7.56 -31.27
C TRP A 156 -5.02 -7.06 -31.05
N SER A 157 -4.52 -7.23 -29.83
CA SER A 157 -3.12 -6.98 -29.50
C SER A 157 -2.48 -8.23 -28.92
N ASP A 158 -1.26 -8.52 -29.38
CA ASP A 158 -0.42 -9.59 -28.83
C ASP A 158 0.57 -8.97 -27.85
N ASN A 159 0.40 -9.28 -26.57
CA ASN A 159 1.19 -8.73 -25.46
C ASN A 159 2.14 -9.79 -24.87
N SER A 160 2.35 -10.91 -25.57
CA SER A 160 3.16 -12.03 -25.08
C SER A 160 4.61 -11.66 -24.83
N GLU A 161 5.19 -10.78 -25.66
CA GLU A 161 6.57 -10.30 -25.47
C GLU A 161 6.67 -9.22 -24.39
N ALA A 162 5.66 -8.35 -24.29
CA ALA A 162 5.59 -7.37 -23.21
C ALA A 162 5.52 -8.09 -21.85
N ASN A 163 4.69 -9.12 -21.71
CA ASN A 163 4.55 -9.92 -20.48
C ASN A 163 5.84 -10.64 -20.05
N ARG A 164 6.81 -10.85 -20.96
CA ARG A 164 8.11 -11.45 -20.62
C ARG A 164 9.14 -10.43 -20.16
N GLN A 165 8.92 -9.14 -20.42
CA GLN A 165 9.83 -8.06 -20.08
C GLN A 165 9.31 -7.29 -18.88
N ASN A 166 10.08 -7.28 -17.80
CA ASN A 166 9.73 -6.48 -16.63
C ASN A 166 9.70 -4.98 -16.98
N SER A 167 8.78 -4.24 -16.38
CA SER A 167 8.58 -2.79 -16.54
C SER A 167 8.08 -2.35 -17.93
N VAL A 168 7.58 -3.27 -18.75
CA VAL A 168 6.87 -2.97 -20.00
C VAL A 168 5.42 -3.37 -19.82
N PHE A 169 4.54 -2.38 -19.70
CA PHE A 169 3.14 -2.66 -19.42
C PHE A 169 2.27 -2.75 -20.66
N TYR A 170 1.14 -3.44 -20.53
CA TYR A 170 0.04 -3.45 -21.48
C TYR A 170 -1.30 -3.38 -20.76
N TYR A 171 -2.35 -2.92 -21.43
CA TYR A 171 -3.68 -2.83 -20.80
C TYR A 171 -4.40 -4.18 -20.86
N ALA A 172 -4.88 -4.68 -19.72
CA ALA A 172 -5.53 -6.01 -19.66
C ALA A 172 -6.80 -6.11 -20.53
N PHE A 173 -7.52 -4.99 -20.70
CA PHE A 173 -8.81 -4.91 -21.40
C PHE A 173 -8.86 -3.76 -22.43
N GLY A 174 -7.69 -3.32 -22.89
CA GLY A 174 -7.54 -2.09 -23.68
C GLY A 174 -7.49 -0.82 -22.82
N GLU A 175 -7.07 0.30 -23.43
CA GLU A 175 -6.84 1.57 -22.73
C GLU A 175 -8.09 2.09 -21.99
N THR A 176 -9.27 1.80 -22.54
CA THR A 176 -10.57 2.24 -22.00
C THR A 176 -11.27 1.19 -21.15
N ALA A 177 -10.88 -0.09 -21.23
CA ALA A 177 -11.52 -1.21 -20.53
C ALA A 177 -13.06 -1.21 -20.64
N VAL A 178 -13.57 -1.24 -21.87
CA VAL A 178 -15.01 -1.29 -22.15
C VAL A 178 -15.56 -2.66 -21.72
N PRO A 179 -16.78 -2.75 -21.14
CA PRO A 179 -17.41 -4.04 -20.88
C PRO A 179 -17.40 -4.94 -22.12
N GLN A 180 -17.22 -6.25 -21.92
CA GLN A 180 -17.01 -7.29 -22.94
C GLN A 180 -15.62 -7.32 -23.59
N SER A 181 -14.71 -6.41 -23.23
CA SER A 181 -13.28 -6.59 -23.52
C SER A 181 -12.77 -7.91 -22.92
N MET A 182 -11.86 -8.59 -23.62
CA MET A 182 -11.41 -9.93 -23.26
C MET A 182 -9.88 -10.01 -23.17
N LEU A 183 -9.40 -10.69 -22.14
CA LEU A 183 -8.01 -11.11 -21.95
C LEU A 183 -7.93 -12.62 -22.16
N TYR A 184 -7.06 -13.07 -23.06
CA TYR A 184 -6.83 -14.48 -23.34
C TYR A 184 -5.43 -14.89 -22.89
N LEU A 185 -5.37 -15.96 -22.10
CA LEU A 185 -4.16 -16.58 -21.59
C LEU A 185 -3.98 -17.95 -22.25
N GLY A 186 -2.91 -18.07 -23.03
CA GLY A 186 -2.57 -19.25 -23.82
C GLY A 186 -1.42 -20.02 -23.20
N PHE A 187 -1.73 -21.19 -22.65
CA PHE A 187 -0.78 -22.04 -21.96
C PHE A 187 -0.28 -23.20 -22.81
N ASN A 188 0.97 -23.58 -22.57
CA ASN A 188 1.59 -24.76 -23.16
C ASN A 188 2.50 -25.46 -22.13
N SER A 189 2.83 -26.73 -22.37
CA SER A 189 3.80 -27.46 -21.54
C SER A 189 5.23 -27.03 -21.85
N VAL A 190 6.06 -26.89 -20.81
CA VAL A 190 7.49 -26.57 -20.94
C VAL A 190 8.29 -27.79 -21.40
N SER A 191 7.82 -29.00 -21.08
CA SER A 191 8.46 -30.26 -21.46
C SER A 191 8.23 -30.63 -22.93
N GLY A 192 7.18 -30.11 -23.57
CA GLY A 192 6.83 -30.44 -24.96
C GLY A 192 6.42 -31.92 -25.15
N ILE A 193 6.12 -32.64 -24.07
CA ILE A 193 5.69 -34.05 -24.12
C ILE A 193 4.23 -34.07 -24.56
N THR A 194 3.97 -34.58 -25.77
CA THR A 194 2.60 -34.75 -26.29
C THR A 194 2.14 -36.21 -26.20
N PRO A 195 0.88 -36.50 -25.79
CA PRO A 195 -0.15 -35.53 -25.37
C PRO A 195 0.08 -35.06 -23.93
N TYR A 196 0.28 -33.75 -23.75
CA TYR A 196 0.34 -33.15 -22.43
C TYR A 196 -1.07 -32.94 -21.93
N MET A 197 -1.44 -33.52 -20.79
CA MET A 197 -2.70 -33.25 -20.13
C MET A 197 -2.54 -32.01 -19.25
N PHE A 198 -3.50 -31.08 -19.33
CA PHE A 198 -3.52 -29.91 -18.45
C PHE A 198 -3.54 -30.36 -16.97
N PRO A 199 -2.70 -29.80 -16.10
CA PRO A 199 -2.62 -30.23 -14.70
C PRO A 199 -3.95 -30.02 -13.98
N THR A 200 -4.43 -31.03 -13.25
CA THR A 200 -5.64 -30.91 -12.41
C THR A 200 -5.36 -30.36 -11.00
N ALA A 201 -4.09 -30.09 -10.69
CA ALA A 201 -3.68 -29.47 -9.43
C ALA A 201 -4.13 -28.00 -9.36
N GLN A 202 -4.03 -27.41 -8.17
CA GLN A 202 -4.20 -25.97 -8.00
C GLN A 202 -3.07 -25.22 -8.72
N ILE A 203 -3.44 -24.33 -9.63
CA ILE A 203 -2.56 -23.44 -10.39
C ILE A 203 -2.69 -22.04 -9.81
N LYS A 204 -1.54 -21.40 -9.58
CA LYS A 204 -1.43 -20.05 -9.04
C LYS A 204 -0.80 -19.13 -10.09
N LEU A 205 -1.50 -18.08 -10.46
CA LEU A 205 -1.00 -17.00 -11.32
C LEU A 205 -0.72 -15.78 -10.45
N ARG A 206 0.53 -15.35 -10.40
CA ARG A 206 0.89 -14.04 -9.88
C ARG A 206 0.60 -13.00 -10.95
N VAL A 207 -0.24 -12.01 -10.62
CA VAL A 207 -0.54 -10.88 -11.47
C VAL A 207 0.05 -9.63 -10.85
N ASP A 208 0.92 -8.99 -11.61
CA ASP A 208 1.60 -7.79 -11.20
C ASP A 208 1.16 -6.63 -12.09
N LEU A 209 0.64 -5.58 -11.46
CA LEU A 209 0.25 -4.35 -12.15
C LEU A 209 1.43 -3.37 -12.22
N TYR A 210 1.45 -2.59 -13.29
CA TYR A 210 2.37 -1.49 -13.50
C TYR A 210 1.76 -0.19 -12.97
N GLU A 211 2.33 0.34 -11.89
CA GLU A 211 1.81 1.53 -11.21
C GLU A 211 2.89 2.58 -10.90
N ASN A 212 4.11 2.40 -11.42
CA ASN A 212 5.28 3.23 -11.07
C ASN A 212 5.15 4.71 -11.44
N ASP A 213 4.34 5.02 -12.45
CA ASP A 213 4.03 6.37 -12.94
C ASP A 213 2.72 6.93 -12.35
N LEU A 214 2.04 6.20 -11.46
CA LEU A 214 0.84 6.66 -10.78
C LEU A 214 1.17 7.17 -9.37
N PRO A 215 0.35 8.08 -8.82
CA PRO A 215 0.41 8.40 -7.40
C PRO A 215 0.31 7.12 -6.55
N PRO A 216 1.12 6.97 -5.49
CA PRO A 216 1.08 5.76 -4.67
C PRO A 216 -0.30 5.63 -4.00
N ALA A 217 -0.93 4.46 -4.16
CA ALA A 217 -2.17 4.13 -3.46
C ALA A 217 -1.84 3.73 -2.01
N GLN A 218 -2.77 3.98 -1.09
CA GLN A 218 -2.66 3.46 0.28
C GLN A 218 -2.81 1.93 0.25
N PRO A 219 -1.92 1.16 0.89
CA PRO A 219 -2.06 -0.30 0.92
C PRO A 219 -3.33 -0.70 1.69
N LEU A 220 -3.95 -1.80 1.28
CA LEU A 220 -5.06 -2.40 2.01
C LEU A 220 -4.54 -2.99 3.34
N PRO A 221 -5.01 -2.51 4.50
CA PRO A 221 -4.67 -3.16 5.77
C PRO A 221 -5.33 -4.54 5.86
N ALA A 222 -4.62 -5.52 6.41
CA ALA A 222 -5.16 -6.87 6.61
C ALA A 222 -6.46 -6.83 7.44
N GLY A 223 -7.46 -7.60 7.02
CA GLY A 223 -8.77 -7.69 7.67
C GLY A 223 -9.78 -6.61 7.25
N LEU A 224 -9.41 -5.72 6.33
CA LEU A 224 -10.29 -4.67 5.79
C LEU A 224 -10.74 -4.94 4.34
N GLU A 225 -10.59 -6.17 3.86
CA GLU A 225 -10.97 -6.59 2.50
C GLU A 225 -12.48 -6.41 2.28
N SER A 226 -13.28 -6.58 3.35
CA SER A 226 -14.74 -6.38 3.33
C SER A 226 -15.18 -4.94 3.03
N LEU A 227 -14.27 -3.96 3.11
CA LEU A 227 -14.58 -2.57 2.76
C LEU A 227 -14.65 -2.36 1.24
N LEU A 228 -13.90 -3.18 0.49
CA LEU A 228 -13.75 -3.02 -0.96
C LEU A 228 -14.98 -3.54 -1.69
N VAL A 229 -15.50 -2.71 -2.58
CA VAL A 229 -16.52 -3.10 -3.56
C VAL A 229 -15.90 -2.89 -4.94
N PRO A 230 -15.76 -3.95 -5.74
CA PRO A 230 -15.04 -3.84 -7.00
C PRO A 230 -15.79 -2.92 -7.98
N SER A 231 -15.04 -2.11 -8.72
CA SER A 231 -15.59 -1.19 -9.74
C SER A 231 -16.20 -1.94 -10.94
N THR A 232 -15.85 -3.22 -11.09
CA THR A 232 -16.23 -4.08 -12.22
C THR A 232 -16.20 -5.54 -11.80
N TRP A 233 -16.67 -6.44 -12.66
CA TRP A 233 -16.55 -7.88 -12.47
C TRP A 233 -15.74 -8.52 -13.62
N ILE A 234 -15.06 -9.62 -13.36
CA ILE A 234 -14.34 -10.40 -14.38
C ILE A 234 -14.88 -11.83 -14.38
N ASP A 235 -15.40 -12.26 -15.51
CA ASP A 235 -15.85 -13.63 -15.71
C ASP A 235 -14.71 -14.46 -16.31
N TRP A 236 -14.20 -15.38 -15.51
CA TRP A 236 -13.16 -16.31 -15.92
C TRP A 236 -13.80 -17.54 -16.58
N THR A 237 -13.29 -17.88 -17.77
CA THR A 237 -13.78 -19.01 -18.57
C THR A 237 -12.62 -19.79 -19.19
N TYR A 238 -12.83 -21.06 -19.50
CA TYR A 238 -11.85 -21.91 -20.19
C TYR A 238 -12.47 -22.60 -21.40
N TRP A 239 -11.63 -23.06 -22.33
CA TRP A 239 -12.09 -23.75 -23.54
C TRP A 239 -12.07 -25.28 -23.39
N ASN A 240 -13.23 -25.92 -23.53
CA ASN A 240 -13.35 -27.39 -23.46
C ASN A 240 -13.35 -28.10 -24.83
N GLY A 241 -13.11 -27.36 -25.93
CA GLY A 241 -13.11 -27.91 -27.29
C GLY A 241 -14.35 -27.56 -28.11
N ARG A 242 -15.43 -27.11 -27.45
CA ARG A 242 -16.69 -26.75 -28.12
C ARG A 242 -17.20 -25.38 -27.69
N THR A 243 -17.18 -25.12 -26.39
CA THR A 243 -17.74 -23.89 -25.79
C THR A 243 -16.84 -23.40 -24.67
N TRP A 244 -16.97 -22.11 -24.35
CA TRP A 244 -16.37 -21.52 -23.16
C TRP A 244 -17.17 -21.93 -21.92
N HIS A 245 -16.50 -22.48 -20.91
CA HIS A 245 -17.08 -22.91 -19.64
C HIS A 245 -16.58 -22.03 -18.50
N SER A 246 -17.39 -21.84 -17.46
CA SER A 246 -17.04 -21.03 -16.29
C SER A 246 -15.87 -21.66 -15.53
N LEU A 247 -14.90 -20.83 -15.12
CA LEU A 247 -13.78 -21.21 -14.28
C LEU A 247 -13.95 -20.54 -12.91
N GLU A 248 -13.95 -21.33 -11.85
CA GLU A 248 -13.94 -20.81 -10.48
C GLU A 248 -12.51 -20.37 -10.13
N VAL A 249 -12.35 -19.08 -9.82
CA VAL A 249 -11.06 -18.45 -9.52
C VAL A 249 -11.17 -17.75 -8.18
N GLU A 250 -10.25 -18.08 -7.28
CA GLU A 250 -9.99 -17.30 -6.08
C GLU A 250 -9.11 -16.10 -6.44
N ASP A 251 -9.68 -14.91 -6.41
CA ASP A 251 -9.06 -13.68 -6.89
C ASP A 251 -8.71 -12.73 -5.73
N THR A 252 -7.41 -12.61 -5.44
CA THR A 252 -6.88 -11.64 -4.45
C THR A 252 -6.47 -10.31 -5.08
N THR A 253 -6.57 -10.16 -6.40
CA THR A 253 -6.37 -8.87 -7.12
C THR A 253 -7.60 -7.97 -7.03
N HIS A 254 -8.73 -8.52 -6.53
CA HIS A 254 -10.05 -7.89 -6.45
C HIS A 254 -10.49 -7.32 -7.80
N ALA A 255 -10.63 -8.19 -8.81
CA ALA A 255 -10.87 -7.81 -10.19
C ALA A 255 -9.78 -6.86 -10.72
N LEU A 256 -8.51 -7.25 -10.60
CA LEU A 256 -7.35 -6.51 -11.12
C LEU A 256 -7.26 -5.05 -10.66
N LEU A 257 -7.76 -4.72 -9.47
CA LEU A 257 -7.59 -3.40 -8.85
C LEU A 257 -6.21 -3.20 -8.27
N HIS A 258 -5.53 -4.28 -7.86
CA HIS A 258 -4.14 -4.25 -7.40
C HIS A 258 -3.40 -5.55 -7.74
N SER A 259 -2.07 -5.51 -7.65
CA SER A 259 -1.22 -6.70 -7.81
C SER A 259 -1.57 -7.76 -6.77
N GLY A 260 -1.63 -9.02 -7.17
CA GLY A 260 -2.08 -10.12 -6.32
C GLY A 260 -1.99 -11.47 -7.04
N GLN A 261 -2.75 -12.43 -6.58
CA GLN A 261 -2.73 -13.81 -7.05
C GLN A 261 -4.12 -14.30 -7.44
N LEU A 262 -4.17 -15.03 -8.55
CA LEU A 262 -5.34 -15.78 -9.00
C LEU A 262 -5.06 -17.27 -8.81
N SER A 263 -5.92 -17.96 -8.08
CA SER A 263 -5.78 -19.40 -7.81
C SER A 263 -6.98 -20.17 -8.35
N PHE A 264 -6.76 -21.24 -9.09
CA PHE A 264 -7.83 -22.10 -9.62
C PHE A 264 -7.33 -23.54 -9.80
N TYR A 265 -8.25 -24.50 -9.86
CA TYR A 265 -7.91 -25.88 -10.21
C TYR A 265 -8.01 -26.08 -11.72
N GLY A 266 -7.07 -26.82 -12.30
CA GLY A 266 -7.13 -27.07 -13.73
C GLY A 266 -8.32 -27.94 -14.13
N PRO A 267 -9.18 -27.48 -15.06
CA PRO A 267 -10.37 -28.23 -15.45
C PRO A 267 -10.01 -29.55 -16.14
N PRO A 268 -10.67 -30.66 -15.81
CA PRO A 268 -10.32 -31.98 -16.37
C PRO A 268 -10.70 -32.14 -17.85
N ASP A 269 -11.61 -31.32 -18.37
CA ASP A 269 -12.11 -31.36 -19.75
C ASP A 269 -11.54 -30.26 -20.65
N ILE A 270 -10.55 -29.49 -20.17
CA ILE A 270 -9.88 -28.47 -20.98
C ILE A 270 -9.07 -29.14 -22.10
N VAL A 271 -9.13 -28.61 -23.32
CA VAL A 271 -8.42 -29.18 -24.48
C VAL A 271 -7.65 -28.09 -25.23
N PRO A 272 -6.51 -28.44 -25.85
CA PRO A 272 -5.76 -27.48 -26.63
C PRO A 272 -6.47 -27.18 -27.95
N ALA A 273 -6.49 -25.92 -28.36
CA ALA A 273 -7.10 -25.48 -29.61
C ALA A 273 -6.30 -24.33 -30.24
N ASN A 274 -6.37 -24.19 -31.56
CA ASN A 274 -5.99 -22.92 -32.18
C ASN A 274 -7.06 -21.90 -31.80
N LEU A 275 -6.66 -20.71 -31.33
CA LEU A 275 -7.65 -19.75 -30.82
C LEU A 275 -8.63 -19.30 -31.90
N ARG A 276 -8.20 -19.27 -33.17
CA ARG A 276 -9.07 -18.96 -34.32
C ARG A 276 -10.25 -19.92 -34.45
N ASP A 277 -10.10 -21.16 -33.98
CA ASP A 277 -11.14 -22.19 -34.03
C ASP A 277 -12.14 -22.00 -32.88
N ALA A 278 -11.72 -21.33 -31.80
CA ALA A 278 -12.50 -21.05 -30.60
C ALA A 278 -13.13 -19.64 -30.57
N VAL A 279 -12.66 -18.71 -31.43
CA VAL A 279 -13.08 -17.30 -31.45
C VAL A 279 -13.46 -16.86 -32.86
N THR A 280 -14.71 -16.43 -33.01
CA THR A 280 -15.20 -15.85 -34.26
C THR A 280 -14.54 -14.48 -34.48
N ASN A 281 -13.94 -14.26 -35.66
CA ASN A 281 -13.23 -13.03 -36.08
C ASN A 281 -11.75 -12.88 -35.71
N LEU A 282 -11.10 -13.88 -35.12
CA LEU A 282 -9.64 -13.86 -34.96
C LEU A 282 -8.95 -14.18 -36.31
N LYS A 283 -8.15 -13.23 -36.82
CA LYS A 283 -7.36 -13.42 -38.06
C LYS A 283 -5.93 -13.91 -37.82
N LEU A 284 -5.55 -14.13 -36.56
CA LEU A 284 -4.21 -14.56 -36.17
C LEU A 284 -4.07 -16.08 -36.27
N ASP A 285 -2.94 -16.56 -36.77
CA ASP A 285 -2.57 -17.97 -36.68
C ASP A 285 -1.89 -18.23 -35.34
N THR A 286 -2.51 -19.04 -34.49
CA THR A 286 -1.95 -19.42 -33.19
C THR A 286 -1.83 -20.95 -33.15
N PRO A 287 -0.66 -21.51 -32.80
CA PRO A 287 -0.56 -22.95 -32.59
C PRO A 287 -1.48 -23.41 -31.43
N PRO A 288 -1.84 -24.69 -31.36
CA PRO A 288 -2.79 -25.18 -30.38
C PRO A 288 -2.27 -24.99 -28.95
N ARG A 289 -3.08 -24.36 -28.10
CA ARG A 289 -2.78 -24.03 -26.70
C ARG A 289 -4.00 -24.28 -25.83
N TYR A 290 -3.76 -24.42 -24.53
CA TYR A 290 -4.82 -24.40 -23.53
C TYR A 290 -5.21 -22.95 -23.26
N TRP A 291 -6.50 -22.63 -23.38
CA TRP A 291 -6.97 -21.26 -23.29
C TRP A 291 -7.83 -21.03 -22.06
N ILE A 292 -7.46 -20.01 -21.30
CA ILE A 292 -8.28 -19.37 -20.28
C ILE A 292 -8.55 -17.95 -20.75
N ARG A 293 -9.76 -17.46 -20.51
CA ARG A 293 -10.24 -16.15 -20.94
C ARG A 293 -10.90 -15.44 -19.79
N ALA A 294 -10.49 -14.20 -19.56
CA ALA A 294 -11.15 -13.26 -18.66
C ALA A 294 -11.99 -12.30 -19.50
N GLU A 295 -13.29 -12.24 -19.25
CA GLU A 295 -14.23 -11.32 -19.90
C GLU A 295 -14.64 -10.24 -18.91
N LEU A 296 -14.53 -8.97 -19.34
CA LEU A 296 -14.89 -7.84 -18.48
C LEU A 296 -16.42 -7.71 -18.41
N GLY A 297 -16.99 -7.95 -17.24
CA GLY A 297 -18.42 -7.83 -16.97
C GLY A 297 -18.80 -6.50 -16.33
N ALA A 298 -20.10 -6.18 -16.34
CA ALA A 298 -20.65 -5.09 -15.55
C ALA A 298 -21.13 -5.60 -14.19
N VAL A 299 -20.95 -4.82 -13.12
CA VAL A 299 -21.48 -5.17 -11.79
C VAL A 299 -23.02 -5.24 -11.85
N PRO A 300 -23.64 -6.38 -11.49
CA PRO A 300 -25.10 -6.50 -11.54
C PRO A 300 -25.80 -5.46 -10.67
N GLY A 301 -26.73 -4.70 -11.26
CA GLY A 301 -27.49 -3.65 -10.57
C GLY A 301 -26.76 -2.31 -10.38
N ALA A 302 -25.49 -2.21 -10.77
CA ALA A 302 -24.79 -0.93 -10.83
C ALA A 302 -25.26 -0.10 -12.03
N LYS A 303 -25.45 1.20 -11.81
CA LYS A 303 -25.70 2.17 -12.88
C LYS A 303 -24.42 2.49 -13.65
N ARG A 304 -23.28 2.46 -12.96
CA ARG A 304 -21.95 2.74 -13.52
C ARG A 304 -20.98 1.64 -13.12
N SER A 305 -20.45 0.94 -14.11
CA SER A 305 -19.47 -0.13 -13.95
C SER A 305 -18.30 0.09 -14.90
N GLY A 306 -17.09 -0.19 -14.44
CA GLY A 306 -15.85 -0.06 -15.20
C GLY A 306 -14.72 0.53 -14.37
N TYR A 307 -13.49 0.38 -14.84
CA TYR A 307 -12.32 0.90 -14.15
C TYR A 307 -12.16 2.40 -14.33
N GLU A 308 -11.88 3.09 -13.22
CA GLU A 308 -11.39 4.47 -13.25
C GLU A 308 -10.06 4.55 -14.00
N ILE A 309 -9.11 3.69 -13.65
CA ILE A 309 -7.83 3.52 -14.34
C ILE A 309 -7.78 2.10 -14.89
N SER A 310 -7.68 1.95 -16.21
CA SER A 310 -7.62 0.62 -16.83
C SER A 310 -6.41 -0.15 -16.28
N PRO A 311 -6.57 -1.43 -15.87
CA PRO A 311 -5.49 -2.21 -15.29
C PRO A 311 -4.36 -2.38 -16.30
N ARG A 312 -3.18 -1.89 -15.92
CA ARG A 312 -1.94 -2.03 -16.68
C ARG A 312 -1.16 -3.21 -16.14
N MET A 313 -1.12 -4.29 -16.89
CA MET A 313 -0.37 -5.49 -16.56
C MET A 313 1.12 -5.24 -16.80
N ASP A 314 1.95 -5.48 -15.79
CA ASP A 314 3.40 -5.61 -15.96
C ASP A 314 3.71 -7.06 -16.35
N THR A 315 3.38 -8.01 -15.47
CA THR A 315 3.64 -9.43 -15.70
C THR A 315 2.56 -10.32 -15.11
N ILE A 316 2.26 -11.40 -15.81
CA ILE A 316 1.48 -12.55 -15.34
C ILE A 316 2.41 -13.75 -15.37
N VAL A 317 2.63 -14.36 -14.21
CA VAL A 317 3.63 -15.41 -14.04
C VAL A 317 3.04 -16.60 -13.28
N LEU A 318 3.38 -17.81 -13.73
CA LEU A 318 3.05 -19.07 -13.08
C LEU A 318 4.08 -19.43 -12.00
N ASN A 319 3.78 -20.47 -11.22
CA ASN A 319 4.72 -21.11 -10.29
C ASN A 319 5.42 -20.11 -9.36
N THR A 320 4.70 -19.08 -8.95
CA THR A 320 5.24 -17.97 -8.14
C THR A 320 4.54 -17.95 -6.80
N VAL A 321 5.31 -17.81 -5.73
CA VAL A 321 4.82 -17.73 -4.35
C VAL A 321 5.58 -16.64 -3.60
N SER A 322 4.87 -15.93 -2.71
CA SER A 322 5.52 -14.96 -1.84
C SER A 322 6.38 -15.66 -0.78
N ALA A 323 7.53 -15.06 -0.49
CA ALA A 323 8.45 -15.51 0.53
C ALA A 323 8.90 -14.33 1.39
N THR A 324 8.88 -14.52 2.69
CA THR A 324 9.32 -13.51 3.66
C THR A 324 10.79 -13.75 4.04
N GLN A 325 11.54 -12.69 4.31
CA GLN A 325 12.94 -12.73 4.73
C GLN A 325 13.01 -12.98 6.23
N HIS A 326 13.01 -14.25 6.63
CA HIS A 326 13.18 -14.68 8.00
C HIS A 326 13.61 -16.15 8.02
N ARG A 327 14.12 -16.58 9.17
CA ARG A 327 14.33 -17.99 9.50
C ARG A 327 13.40 -18.39 10.63
N THR A 328 12.77 -19.54 10.49
CA THR A 328 12.04 -20.18 11.58
C THR A 328 13.02 -20.99 12.41
N VAL A 329 13.13 -20.66 13.70
CA VAL A 329 13.90 -21.38 14.70
C VAL A 329 12.93 -22.19 15.54
N GLN A 330 13.27 -23.44 15.84
CA GLN A 330 12.42 -24.36 16.60
C GLN A 330 13.22 -25.04 17.70
N ASN A 331 12.57 -25.28 18.83
CA ASN A 331 13.11 -26.02 19.96
C ASN A 331 14.46 -25.46 20.47
N GLU A 332 14.61 -24.14 20.51
CA GLU A 332 15.73 -23.53 21.22
C GLU A 332 15.49 -23.67 22.73
N LEU A 333 16.53 -24.09 23.46
CA LEU A 333 16.45 -24.43 24.88
C LEU A 333 17.38 -23.53 25.69
N HIS A 334 16.90 -23.09 26.84
CA HIS A 334 17.61 -22.27 27.80
C HIS A 334 17.41 -22.77 29.23
N ASP A 335 18.30 -22.33 30.12
CA ASP A 335 18.32 -22.72 31.53
C ASP A 335 17.60 -21.66 32.39
N GLY A 336 16.74 -22.12 33.30
CA GLY A 336 16.16 -21.31 34.36
C GLY A 336 17.06 -21.29 35.59
N ASN A 337 17.30 -20.11 36.16
CA ASN A 337 18.09 -19.96 37.39
C ASN A 337 17.23 -19.84 38.67
N GLY A 338 15.91 -19.72 38.55
CA GLY A 338 14.99 -19.53 39.67
C GLY A 338 15.13 -18.18 40.38
N LEU A 339 15.80 -17.19 39.78
CA LEU A 339 16.02 -15.86 40.35
C LEU A 339 15.01 -14.85 39.77
N PRO A 340 14.62 -13.83 40.57
CA PRO A 340 13.77 -12.73 40.10
C PRO A 340 14.37 -12.02 38.90
N GLY A 341 13.54 -11.69 37.90
CA GLY A 341 13.96 -10.91 36.74
C GLY A 341 14.97 -11.66 35.87
N LEU A 342 14.82 -12.99 35.72
CA LEU A 342 15.65 -13.77 34.80
C LEU A 342 15.59 -13.17 33.39
N GLU A 343 16.75 -13.09 32.75
CA GLU A 343 16.90 -12.60 31.40
C GLU A 343 17.55 -13.65 30.52
N ILE A 344 17.05 -13.76 29.29
CA ILE A 344 17.52 -14.73 28.30
C ILE A 344 17.73 -14.01 26.97
N GLU A 345 18.83 -14.29 26.30
CA GLU A 345 19.13 -13.80 24.95
C GLU A 345 18.93 -14.93 23.94
N LEU A 346 18.15 -14.65 22.89
CA LEU A 346 17.90 -15.60 21.80
C LEU A 346 19.09 -15.69 20.85
N GLN A 347 19.32 -16.87 20.28
CA GLN A 347 20.42 -17.09 19.33
C GLN A 347 20.30 -16.26 18.04
N HIS A 348 19.07 -15.94 17.63
CA HIS A 348 18.80 -15.20 16.41
C HIS A 348 17.84 -14.02 16.67
N HIS A 349 18.21 -12.85 16.17
CA HIS A 349 17.45 -11.61 16.28
C HIS A 349 17.76 -10.72 15.05
N PRO A 350 16.93 -9.72 14.70
CA PRO A 350 15.67 -9.32 15.35
C PRO A 350 14.57 -10.39 15.27
N VAL A 351 13.73 -10.49 16.30
CA VAL A 351 12.59 -11.41 16.36
C VAL A 351 11.37 -10.76 15.73
N VAL A 352 10.65 -11.50 14.88
CA VAL A 352 9.40 -11.02 14.30
C VAL A 352 8.33 -10.99 15.40
N PRO A 353 7.69 -9.83 15.68
CA PRO A 353 6.70 -9.72 16.75
C PRO A 353 5.56 -10.73 16.65
N GLY A 354 5.13 -11.28 17.78
CA GLY A 354 4.06 -12.28 17.86
C GLY A 354 4.39 -13.65 17.26
N SER A 355 5.64 -13.89 16.82
CA SER A 355 6.05 -15.19 16.29
C SER A 355 6.54 -16.16 17.36
N LEU A 356 6.93 -15.65 18.55
CA LEU A 356 7.51 -16.43 19.64
C LEU A 356 6.43 -17.21 20.38
N ILE A 357 6.62 -18.52 20.47
CA ILE A 357 5.90 -19.40 21.37
C ILE A 357 6.89 -19.92 22.40
N LEU A 358 6.70 -19.53 23.66
CA LEU A 358 7.57 -19.86 24.78
C LEU A 358 6.84 -20.79 25.74
N GLU A 359 7.51 -21.87 26.13
CA GLU A 359 7.05 -22.79 27.16
C GLU A 359 8.12 -22.97 28.23
N VAL A 360 7.69 -23.14 29.48
CA VAL A 360 8.57 -23.46 30.60
C VAL A 360 8.10 -24.74 31.25
N LEU A 361 9.02 -25.63 31.55
CA LEU A 361 8.76 -26.89 32.24
C LEU A 361 8.49 -26.61 33.72
N GLU A 362 7.22 -26.68 34.10
CA GLU A 362 6.74 -26.69 35.47
C GLU A 362 6.36 -28.15 35.78
N GLU A 363 7.29 -28.93 36.34
CA GLU A 363 7.14 -30.39 36.46
C GLU A 363 5.74 -30.82 36.96
N PRO A 364 5.06 -31.76 36.26
CA PRO A 364 5.57 -32.59 35.15
C PRO A 364 5.28 -32.05 33.74
N GLU A 365 4.76 -30.83 33.58
CA GLU A 365 4.22 -30.35 32.29
C GLU A 365 4.90 -29.08 31.75
N TRP A 366 4.92 -28.97 30.43
CA TRP A 366 5.30 -27.72 29.76
C TRP A 366 4.11 -26.76 29.80
N GLN A 367 4.33 -25.57 30.35
CA GLN A 367 3.32 -24.52 30.45
C GLN A 367 3.65 -23.41 29.48
N VAL A 368 2.66 -22.92 28.75
CA VAL A 368 2.81 -21.78 27.84
C VAL A 368 2.86 -20.49 28.65
N TRP A 369 3.81 -19.63 28.31
CA TRP A 369 3.90 -18.27 28.85
C TRP A 369 3.42 -17.27 27.79
N LEU A 370 2.84 -16.16 28.23
CA LEU A 370 2.26 -15.14 27.36
C LEU A 370 3.17 -13.90 27.28
N GLU A 371 3.36 -13.41 26.07
CA GLU A 371 4.05 -12.14 25.82
C GLU A 371 3.16 -10.98 26.27
N VAL A 372 3.72 -10.08 27.09
CA VAL A 372 3.07 -8.83 27.51
C VAL A 372 3.95 -7.61 27.18
N PRO A 373 3.35 -6.44 26.93
CA PRO A 373 4.12 -5.22 26.63
C PRO A 373 5.05 -4.78 27.77
N ASP A 374 4.60 -4.97 29.01
CA ASP A 374 5.38 -4.84 30.23
C ASP A 374 4.80 -5.72 31.34
N LEU A 375 5.59 -5.92 32.39
CA LEU A 375 5.22 -6.76 33.52
C LEU A 375 4.46 -5.98 34.60
N ASP A 376 4.33 -4.65 34.51
CA ASP A 376 3.79 -3.79 35.57
C ASP A 376 2.34 -4.13 35.95
N ALA A 377 1.56 -4.65 35.00
CA ALA A 377 0.17 -5.07 35.21
C ALA A 377 0.02 -6.58 35.54
N SER A 378 1.13 -7.32 35.62
CA SER A 378 1.12 -8.77 35.85
C SER A 378 1.04 -9.09 37.35
N LEU A 379 0.27 -10.11 37.70
CA LEU A 379 0.19 -10.62 39.07
C LEU A 379 1.33 -11.61 39.37
N PRO A 380 1.65 -11.90 40.66
CA PRO A 380 2.74 -12.79 41.05
C PRO A 380 2.73 -14.20 40.42
N GLU A 381 1.56 -14.73 40.10
CA GLU A 381 1.39 -16.09 39.54
C GLU A 381 1.17 -16.08 38.02
N ASP A 382 1.13 -14.90 37.38
CA ASP A 382 0.90 -14.78 35.95
C ASP A 382 2.14 -15.24 35.18
N ARG A 383 1.93 -16.15 34.22
CA ARG A 383 2.98 -16.69 33.35
C ARG A 383 3.28 -15.73 32.21
N HIS A 384 3.80 -14.56 32.56
CA HIS A 384 4.07 -13.48 31.62
C HIS A 384 5.57 -13.30 31.41
N TYR A 385 5.93 -12.92 30.18
CA TYR A 385 7.28 -12.47 29.85
C TYR A 385 7.20 -11.23 28.96
N GLN A 386 8.26 -10.43 29.00
CA GLN A 386 8.46 -9.31 28.09
C GLN A 386 9.53 -9.69 27.06
N LEU A 387 9.26 -9.42 25.78
CA LEU A 387 10.22 -9.59 24.70
C LEU A 387 10.68 -8.23 24.18
N ASP A 388 11.99 -7.98 24.21
CA ASP A 388 12.64 -6.96 23.40
C ASP A 388 13.10 -7.60 22.09
N ALA A 389 12.31 -7.40 21.03
CA ALA A 389 12.45 -8.09 19.76
C ALA A 389 13.76 -7.78 19.03
N GLU A 390 14.33 -6.59 19.20
CA GLU A 390 15.53 -6.17 18.45
C GLU A 390 16.81 -6.88 18.91
N PRO A 391 17.18 -6.86 20.21
CA PRO A 391 18.25 -7.70 20.71
C PRO A 391 17.82 -9.16 20.92
N GLY A 392 16.52 -9.48 20.87
CA GLY A 392 16.01 -10.80 21.18
C GLY A 392 16.14 -11.15 22.67
N ARG A 393 15.95 -10.16 23.56
CA ARG A 393 16.06 -10.33 25.01
C ARG A 393 14.68 -10.57 25.62
N ILE A 394 14.56 -11.65 26.39
CA ILE A 394 13.34 -12.01 27.12
C ILE A 394 13.57 -11.71 28.59
N VAL A 395 12.63 -11.04 29.23
CA VAL A 395 12.64 -10.72 30.67
C VAL A 395 11.44 -11.37 31.34
N PHE A 396 11.71 -12.14 32.39
CA PHE A 396 10.70 -12.79 33.22
C PHE A 396 10.33 -11.95 34.44
N GLY A 397 9.24 -12.35 35.12
CA GLY A 397 8.77 -11.71 36.35
C GLY A 397 9.75 -11.79 37.52
N ASP A 398 9.56 -10.90 38.49
CA ASP A 398 10.32 -10.83 39.73
C ASP A 398 9.60 -11.48 40.94
N GLY A 399 8.46 -12.13 40.70
CA GLY A 399 7.61 -12.73 41.73
C GLY A 399 6.62 -11.74 42.36
N ILE A 400 6.66 -10.46 41.98
CA ILE A 400 5.64 -9.46 42.29
C ILE A 400 4.87 -9.14 41.01
N ASN A 401 5.61 -8.86 39.94
CA ASN A 401 5.12 -8.48 38.61
C ASN A 401 5.37 -9.65 37.64
N GLY A 402 4.54 -10.69 37.75
CA GLY A 402 4.71 -11.94 36.99
C GLY A 402 5.51 -12.99 37.75
N LYS A 403 5.30 -14.24 37.32
CA LYS A 403 5.89 -15.44 37.94
C LYS A 403 7.38 -15.57 37.60
N ILE A 404 8.15 -16.12 38.54
CA ILE A 404 9.55 -16.48 38.34
C ILE A 404 9.60 -17.90 37.73
N PRO A 405 10.32 -18.12 36.63
CA PRO A 405 10.48 -19.47 36.07
C PRO A 405 11.28 -20.36 37.04
N PRO A 406 10.92 -21.64 37.19
CA PRO A 406 11.64 -22.57 38.06
C PRO A 406 13.10 -22.73 37.63
N ALA A 407 13.98 -23.07 38.58
CA ALA A 407 15.35 -23.44 38.27
C ALA A 407 15.40 -24.81 37.59
N GLY A 408 16.17 -24.94 36.51
CA GLY A 408 16.31 -26.19 35.77
C GLY A 408 17.22 -26.06 34.55
N GLN A 409 17.74 -27.20 34.08
CA GLN A 409 18.50 -27.26 32.83
C GLN A 409 17.56 -27.49 31.66
N ALA A 410 17.74 -26.73 30.58
CA ALA A 410 16.94 -26.80 29.36
C ALA A 410 15.42 -26.82 29.64
N ASN A 411 15.00 -26.14 30.71
CA ASN A 411 13.62 -26.13 31.18
C ASN A 411 12.81 -24.96 30.62
N ILE A 412 13.44 -24.09 29.82
CA ILE A 412 12.77 -23.02 29.07
C ILE A 412 12.96 -23.34 27.59
N ARG A 413 11.85 -23.46 26.86
CA ARG A 413 11.82 -23.87 25.45
C ARG A 413 11.09 -22.85 24.60
N MET A 414 11.77 -22.40 23.57
CA MET A 414 11.19 -21.59 22.51
C MET A 414 10.71 -22.58 21.45
N VAL A 415 9.44 -22.96 21.53
CA VAL A 415 8.81 -23.96 20.65
C VAL A 415 9.03 -23.57 19.20
N ARG A 416 8.77 -22.30 18.90
CA ARG A 416 9.12 -21.66 17.63
C ARG A 416 9.25 -20.16 17.80
N TYR A 417 10.11 -19.55 17.00
CA TYR A 417 10.08 -18.12 16.73
C TYR A 417 10.66 -17.85 15.34
N ARG A 418 10.37 -16.67 14.80
CA ARG A 418 10.89 -16.22 13.51
C ARG A 418 11.88 -15.10 13.76
N ALA A 419 13.07 -15.22 13.19
CA ALA A 419 14.09 -14.19 13.28
C ALA A 419 14.51 -13.70 11.90
N GLY A 420 14.68 -12.39 11.75
CA GLY A 420 15.06 -11.76 10.50
C GLY A 420 14.39 -10.41 10.29
N GLY A 421 14.71 -9.83 9.14
CA GLY A 421 14.29 -8.50 8.74
C GLY A 421 15.37 -7.45 8.85
N GLY A 422 14.95 -6.21 8.63
CA GLY A 422 15.87 -5.11 8.36
C GLY A 422 16.01 -4.82 6.87
N GLU A 423 16.67 -3.71 6.57
CA GLU A 423 16.86 -3.22 5.20
C GLU A 423 17.81 -4.10 4.38
N GLY A 424 18.68 -4.89 5.03
CA GLY A 424 19.59 -5.82 4.35
C GLY A 424 18.88 -6.90 3.54
N GLY A 425 17.62 -7.22 3.88
CA GLY A 425 16.80 -8.14 3.11
C GLY A 425 16.28 -7.58 1.77
N ASN A 426 16.46 -6.29 1.49
CA ASN A 426 16.01 -5.65 0.25
C ASN A 426 16.98 -5.93 -0.91
N LEU A 427 16.91 -7.15 -1.43
CA LEU A 427 17.79 -7.64 -2.48
C LEU A 427 17.29 -7.30 -3.87
N GLN A 428 18.21 -7.12 -4.82
CA GLN A 428 17.86 -6.86 -6.21
C GLN A 428 17.19 -8.06 -6.88
N ALA A 429 16.55 -7.83 -8.04
CA ALA A 429 16.06 -8.90 -8.89
C ALA A 429 17.17 -9.92 -9.22
N GLN A 430 16.80 -11.18 -9.43
CA GLN A 430 17.68 -12.29 -9.84
C GLN A 430 18.82 -12.61 -8.86
N THR A 431 18.69 -12.22 -7.59
CA THR A 431 19.72 -12.46 -6.55
C THR A 431 19.38 -13.68 -5.68
N ILE A 432 18.10 -14.02 -5.54
CA ILE A 432 17.61 -15.15 -4.75
C ILE A 432 17.54 -16.40 -5.64
N THR A 433 18.61 -17.20 -5.66
CA THR A 433 18.77 -18.29 -6.64
C THR A 433 19.05 -19.67 -6.04
N THR A 434 19.35 -19.76 -4.74
CA THR A 434 19.82 -21.00 -4.13
C THR A 434 18.76 -21.61 -3.23
N ILE A 435 18.22 -22.76 -3.63
CA ILE A 435 17.31 -23.54 -2.80
C ILE A 435 18.14 -24.30 -1.75
N THR A 436 17.88 -24.07 -0.47
CA THR A 436 18.51 -24.80 0.63
C THR A 436 17.61 -25.89 1.20
N HIS A 437 16.32 -25.87 0.87
CA HIS A 437 15.38 -26.89 1.32
C HIS A 437 15.68 -28.28 0.73
N PRO A 438 15.86 -29.33 1.54
CA PRO A 438 16.39 -30.63 1.10
C PRO A 438 15.45 -31.44 0.20
N LYS A 439 14.14 -31.16 0.20
CA LYS A 439 13.13 -31.96 -0.52
C LYS A 439 12.83 -31.50 -1.95
N ILE A 440 13.42 -30.40 -2.42
CA ILE A 440 13.11 -29.81 -3.75
C ILE A 440 14.37 -29.43 -4.56
N PRO A 441 15.41 -30.29 -4.65
CA PRO A 441 16.66 -29.95 -5.35
C PRO A 441 16.50 -29.83 -6.89
N GLU A 442 15.41 -30.35 -7.43
CA GLU A 442 15.16 -30.45 -8.88
C GLU A 442 14.65 -29.14 -9.50
N LEU A 443 14.30 -28.16 -8.66
CA LEU A 443 13.80 -26.87 -9.07
C LEU A 443 14.90 -25.82 -9.20
N ALA A 444 14.70 -24.85 -10.08
CA ALA A 444 15.38 -23.57 -10.06
C ALA A 444 14.42 -22.55 -9.47
N VAL A 445 14.99 -21.55 -8.80
CA VAL A 445 14.25 -20.46 -8.20
C VAL A 445 14.89 -19.15 -8.64
N GLU A 446 14.05 -18.17 -8.92
CA GLU A 446 14.46 -16.80 -9.20
C GLU A 446 13.47 -15.83 -8.56
N ASN A 447 13.95 -14.66 -8.18
CA ASN A 447 13.09 -13.52 -7.88
C ASN A 447 13.09 -12.58 -9.09
N ARG A 448 11.96 -12.45 -9.77
CA ARG A 448 11.87 -11.57 -10.96
C ARG A 448 11.94 -10.09 -10.62
N ARG A 449 11.51 -9.74 -9.41
CA ARG A 449 11.52 -8.38 -8.86
C ARG A 449 12.42 -8.32 -7.63
N ALA A 450 12.85 -7.10 -7.31
CA ALA A 450 13.61 -6.86 -6.09
C ALA A 450 12.77 -7.23 -4.86
N ALA A 451 13.41 -7.88 -3.89
CA ALA A 451 12.84 -8.04 -2.56
C ALA A 451 12.73 -6.65 -1.90
N SER A 452 11.61 -6.37 -1.24
CA SER A 452 11.32 -5.04 -0.69
C SER A 452 10.49 -5.12 0.59
N GLY A 453 10.30 -3.98 1.27
CA GLY A 453 9.54 -3.89 2.52
C GLY A 453 10.35 -4.13 3.78
N GLY A 454 11.61 -4.57 3.65
CA GLY A 454 12.53 -4.70 4.76
C GLY A 454 12.88 -3.32 5.32
N THR A 455 12.66 -3.11 6.62
CA THR A 455 13.00 -1.85 7.30
C THR A 455 13.67 -2.16 8.62
N ASN A 456 14.66 -1.35 9.00
CA ASN A 456 15.32 -1.47 10.30
C ASN A 456 14.41 -0.95 11.42
N ALA A 457 14.72 -1.35 12.65
CA ALA A 457 14.10 -0.80 13.86
C ALA A 457 14.08 0.74 13.84
N GLU A 458 12.96 1.31 14.27
CA GLU A 458 12.81 2.74 14.36
C GLU A 458 13.73 3.32 15.45
N THR A 459 14.55 4.30 15.07
CA THR A 459 15.38 5.04 16.03
C THR A 459 14.53 5.97 16.89
N MET A 460 15.01 6.29 18.09
CA MET A 460 14.30 7.22 18.99
C MET A 460 14.04 8.59 18.34
N GLU A 461 14.97 9.10 17.54
CA GLU A 461 14.79 10.36 16.80
C GLU A 461 13.69 10.28 15.74
N ALA A 462 13.58 9.16 15.03
CA ALA A 462 12.49 8.92 14.09
C ALA A 462 11.14 8.86 14.83
N ALA A 463 11.08 8.16 15.97
CA ALA A 463 9.89 8.08 16.80
C ALA A 463 9.45 9.45 17.33
N ARG A 464 10.39 10.28 17.80
CA ARG A 464 10.13 11.68 18.23
C ARG A 464 9.49 12.54 17.13
N ARG A 465 9.74 12.23 15.85
CA ARG A 465 9.10 12.90 14.69
C ARG A 465 7.75 12.27 14.31
N ARG A 466 7.65 10.94 14.36
CA ARG A 466 6.45 10.17 14.00
C ARG A 466 5.31 10.37 15.01
N VAL A 467 5.60 10.20 16.29
CA VAL A 467 4.58 10.07 17.34
C VAL A 467 3.66 11.29 17.43
N PRO A 468 4.15 12.55 17.40
CA PRO A 468 3.26 13.72 17.38
C PRO A 468 2.37 13.77 16.14
N ARG A 469 2.80 13.22 15.00
CA ARG A 469 1.98 13.14 13.78
C ARG A 469 0.90 12.07 13.91
N GLU A 470 1.23 10.93 14.51
CA GLU A 470 0.26 9.86 14.76
C GLU A 470 -0.80 10.25 15.80
N LEU A 471 -0.41 10.94 16.87
CA LEU A 471 -1.37 11.48 17.85
C LEU A 471 -2.30 12.54 17.24
N LYS A 472 -1.82 13.26 16.21
CA LYS A 472 -2.65 14.18 15.41
C LYS A 472 -3.45 13.48 14.33
N ARG A 473 -3.22 12.18 14.08
CA ARG A 473 -3.89 11.44 13.02
C ARG A 473 -5.36 11.31 13.38
N ARG A 474 -6.21 11.84 12.52
CA ARG A 474 -7.65 11.99 12.78
C ARG A 474 -8.33 10.64 12.55
N ALA A 475 -8.77 10.00 13.63
CA ALA A 475 -9.46 8.70 13.57
C ALA A 475 -10.99 8.82 13.43
N ARG A 476 -11.53 10.04 13.57
CA ARG A 476 -12.97 10.34 13.52
C ARG A 476 -13.23 11.49 12.55
N LEU A 477 -14.42 11.49 11.96
CA LEU A 477 -14.88 12.47 11.00
C LEU A 477 -15.71 13.55 11.71
N VAL A 478 -15.06 14.64 12.12
CA VAL A 478 -15.68 15.77 12.83
C VAL A 478 -15.71 17.03 11.95
N THR A 479 -14.57 17.38 11.35
CA THR A 479 -14.41 18.57 10.50
C THR A 479 -14.37 18.21 9.03
N SER A 480 -14.69 19.15 8.13
CA SER A 480 -14.58 18.92 6.67
C SER A 480 -13.18 18.49 6.22
N GLU A 481 -12.14 18.98 6.90
CA GLU A 481 -10.76 18.58 6.62
C GLU A 481 -10.48 17.12 7.02
N ASP A 482 -11.16 16.61 8.06
CA ASP A 482 -11.09 15.20 8.45
C ASP A 482 -11.62 14.31 7.33
N TYR A 483 -12.74 14.72 6.72
CA TYR A 483 -13.34 14.02 5.59
C TYR A 483 -12.39 14.01 4.39
N VAL A 484 -11.85 15.16 4.00
CA VAL A 484 -10.90 15.24 2.87
C VAL A 484 -9.69 14.33 3.11
N THR A 485 -9.05 14.46 4.28
CA THR A 485 -7.85 13.70 4.63
C THR A 485 -8.12 12.19 4.62
N LEU A 486 -9.26 11.77 5.20
CA LEU A 486 -9.59 10.36 5.30
C LEU A 486 -10.02 9.76 3.96
N VAL A 487 -10.79 10.50 3.16
CA VAL A 487 -11.17 10.06 1.81
C VAL A 487 -9.93 9.89 0.95
N SER A 488 -9.04 10.88 0.91
CA SER A 488 -7.76 10.78 0.19
C SER A 488 -6.87 9.63 0.67
N ALA A 489 -7.09 9.12 1.89
CA ALA A 489 -6.40 7.98 2.45
C ALA A 489 -7.16 6.64 2.31
N THR A 490 -8.22 6.59 1.50
CA THR A 490 -8.97 5.35 1.24
C THR A 490 -8.05 4.31 0.61
N PRO A 491 -7.96 3.08 1.16
CA PRO A 491 -7.09 2.05 0.62
C PRO A 491 -7.36 1.71 -0.85
N LEU A 492 -6.30 1.41 -1.61
CA LEU A 492 -6.26 1.04 -3.03
C LEU A 492 -6.77 2.08 -4.04
N LEU A 493 -7.64 3.01 -3.63
CA LEU A 493 -8.20 4.02 -4.52
C LEU A 493 -7.27 5.22 -4.70
N ARG A 494 -7.22 5.75 -5.92
CA ARG A 494 -6.52 6.99 -6.26
C ARG A 494 -7.54 8.09 -6.48
N ILE A 495 -7.58 9.06 -5.58
CA ILE A 495 -8.55 10.16 -5.58
C ILE A 495 -7.81 11.45 -5.91
N ALA A 496 -8.20 12.10 -7.00
CA ALA A 496 -7.60 13.37 -7.40
C ALA A 496 -8.17 14.54 -6.60
N ARG A 497 -9.49 14.58 -6.40
CA ARG A 497 -10.16 15.69 -5.72
C ARG A 497 -11.29 15.20 -4.82
N VAL A 498 -11.47 15.91 -3.70
CA VAL A 498 -12.54 15.67 -2.73
C VAL A 498 -13.15 17.01 -2.36
N GLU A 499 -14.47 17.10 -2.42
CA GLU A 499 -15.22 18.25 -1.95
C GLU A 499 -16.23 17.80 -0.89
N VAL A 500 -16.30 18.54 0.22
CA VAL A 500 -17.15 18.18 1.37
C VAL A 500 -18.16 19.29 1.61
N LEU A 501 -19.43 18.96 1.40
CA LEU A 501 -20.55 19.88 1.48
C LEU A 501 -21.42 19.57 2.72
N PRO A 502 -21.21 20.28 3.84
CA PRO A 502 -22.07 20.12 5.01
C PRO A 502 -23.45 20.72 4.75
N LEU A 503 -24.48 20.13 5.37
CA LEU A 503 -25.88 20.55 5.30
C LEU A 503 -26.49 20.51 3.90
N TYR A 504 -25.86 19.79 2.96
CA TYR A 504 -26.26 19.76 1.57
C TYR A 504 -26.62 18.34 1.14
N HIS A 505 -27.62 18.22 0.26
CA HIS A 505 -27.99 16.98 -0.41
C HIS A 505 -28.28 17.26 -1.90
N PRO A 506 -27.67 16.53 -2.86
CA PRO A 506 -27.82 16.81 -4.29
C PRO A 506 -29.25 16.77 -4.82
N GLN A 507 -30.11 15.91 -4.26
CA GLN A 507 -31.53 15.83 -4.66
C GLN A 507 -32.37 17.02 -4.17
N TYR A 508 -31.87 17.81 -3.21
CA TYR A 508 -32.58 18.96 -2.61
C TYR A 508 -31.66 20.18 -2.51
N PRO A 509 -31.16 20.72 -3.63
CA PRO A 509 -30.06 21.69 -3.64
C PRO A 509 -30.39 23.03 -2.96
N GLY A 510 -31.69 23.37 -2.82
CA GLY A 510 -32.15 24.59 -2.15
C GLY A 510 -32.44 24.44 -0.65
N ILE A 511 -32.35 23.24 -0.08
CA ILE A 511 -32.74 22.97 1.31
C ILE A 511 -31.51 22.59 2.12
N LYS A 512 -31.24 23.36 3.20
CA LYS A 512 -30.22 22.98 4.18
C LYS A 512 -30.73 21.81 5.02
N MET A 513 -30.01 20.69 5.03
CA MET A 513 -30.39 19.47 5.75
C MET A 513 -29.47 19.24 6.96
N PRO A 514 -29.89 19.57 8.19
CA PRO A 514 -29.12 19.32 9.41
C PRO A 514 -28.70 17.86 9.55
N GLY A 515 -27.44 17.66 9.98
CA GLY A 515 -26.86 16.34 10.17
C GLY A 515 -26.47 15.61 8.88
N THR A 516 -26.69 16.18 7.69
CA THR A 516 -26.24 15.59 6.42
C THR A 516 -24.88 16.16 6.00
N VAL A 517 -23.95 15.29 5.61
CA VAL A 517 -22.68 15.65 4.99
C VAL A 517 -22.57 14.90 3.67
N THR A 518 -22.51 15.66 2.57
CA THR A 518 -22.28 15.11 1.24
C THR A 518 -20.81 15.24 0.89
N VAL A 519 -20.21 14.13 0.50
CA VAL A 519 -18.83 14.07 0.02
C VAL A 519 -18.85 13.77 -1.47
N VAL A 520 -18.20 14.62 -2.25
CA VAL A 520 -18.04 14.45 -3.69
C VAL A 520 -16.61 14.01 -3.96
N VAL A 521 -16.44 12.92 -4.68
CA VAL A 521 -15.12 12.34 -4.98
C VAL A 521 -14.87 12.27 -6.47
N VAL A 522 -13.67 12.68 -6.88
CA VAL A 522 -13.21 12.65 -8.26
C VAL A 522 -12.02 11.70 -8.34
N PRO A 523 -12.12 10.59 -9.09
CA PRO A 523 -11.01 9.67 -9.27
C PRO A 523 -9.85 10.34 -10.00
N PHE A 524 -8.65 9.83 -9.75
CA PHE A 524 -7.47 10.22 -10.50
C PHE A 524 -7.48 9.57 -11.88
N LEU A 525 -7.11 10.34 -12.91
CA LEU A 525 -6.84 9.84 -14.25
C LEU A 525 -5.41 10.22 -14.65
N PRO A 526 -4.67 9.33 -15.33
CA PRO A 526 -3.38 9.66 -15.91
C PRO A 526 -3.49 10.81 -16.92
N GLU A 527 -2.42 11.60 -17.06
CA GLU A 527 -2.35 12.67 -18.05
C GLU A 527 -2.59 12.14 -19.47
N GLY A 528 -3.30 12.92 -20.29
CA GLY A 528 -3.67 12.53 -21.66
C GLY A 528 -4.89 11.62 -21.78
N SER A 529 -5.49 11.21 -20.66
CA SER A 529 -6.77 10.46 -20.67
C SER A 529 -7.89 11.30 -21.32
N LYS A 530 -8.54 10.74 -22.34
CA LYS A 530 -9.69 11.38 -23.01
C LYS A 530 -11.03 11.15 -22.30
N ARG A 531 -11.03 10.32 -21.25
CA ARG A 531 -12.23 10.01 -20.46
C ARG A 531 -12.43 11.05 -19.37
N LEU A 532 -13.68 11.28 -19.00
CA LEU A 532 -14.00 12.08 -17.82
C LEU A 532 -13.69 11.28 -16.55
N PRO A 533 -13.19 11.92 -15.48
CA PRO A 533 -12.95 11.26 -14.20
C PRO A 533 -14.27 11.02 -13.48
N GLU A 534 -15.07 10.10 -14.00
CA GLU A 534 -16.31 9.64 -13.38
C GLU A 534 -16.05 8.40 -12.51
N PRO A 535 -16.42 8.43 -11.21
CA PRO A 535 -16.31 7.24 -10.37
C PRO A 535 -17.42 6.23 -10.71
N SER A 536 -17.07 4.95 -10.64
CA SER A 536 -18.01 3.82 -10.65
C SER A 536 -18.78 3.72 -9.33
N ASP A 537 -19.86 2.94 -9.33
CA ASP A 537 -20.64 2.72 -8.12
C ASP A 537 -19.83 1.95 -7.05
N GLY A 538 -18.96 1.01 -7.47
CA GLY A 538 -18.06 0.28 -6.58
C GLY A 538 -17.04 1.19 -5.89
N PHE A 539 -16.48 2.14 -6.65
CA PHE A 539 -15.59 3.18 -6.10
C PHE A 539 -16.28 4.02 -5.03
N LEU A 540 -17.49 4.53 -5.32
CA LEU A 540 -18.26 5.33 -4.37
C LEU A 540 -18.63 4.53 -3.11
N GLN A 541 -19.00 3.26 -3.28
CA GLN A 541 -19.37 2.39 -2.18
C GLN A 541 -18.17 2.03 -1.31
N THR A 542 -16.99 1.82 -1.90
CA THR A 542 -15.73 1.60 -1.17
C THR A 542 -15.39 2.81 -0.30
N VAL A 543 -15.47 4.03 -0.85
CA VAL A 543 -15.28 5.27 -0.06
C VAL A 543 -16.32 5.37 1.05
N TYR A 544 -17.59 5.10 0.77
CA TYR A 544 -18.64 5.10 1.79
C TYR A 544 -18.35 4.10 2.93
N ASN A 545 -17.94 2.87 2.59
CA ASN A 545 -17.58 1.83 3.55
C ASN A 545 -16.37 2.23 4.40
N HIS A 546 -15.39 2.93 3.82
CA HIS A 546 -14.24 3.44 4.56
C HIS A 546 -14.62 4.53 5.58
N LEU A 547 -15.57 5.41 5.22
CA LEU A 547 -15.99 6.52 6.07
C LEU A 547 -17.05 6.14 7.12
N ARG A 548 -17.94 5.19 6.83
CA ARG A 548 -19.11 4.88 7.68
C ARG A 548 -18.76 4.48 9.10
N GLU A 549 -17.62 3.83 9.33
CA GLU A 549 -17.19 3.37 10.65
C GLU A 549 -16.60 4.51 11.51
N ARG A 550 -16.30 5.64 10.88
CA ARG A 550 -15.59 6.78 11.48
C ARG A 550 -16.47 8.02 11.60
N ARG A 551 -17.72 7.98 11.12
CA ARG A 551 -18.71 9.06 11.23
C ARG A 551 -19.26 9.21 12.65
N LEU A 552 -19.72 10.41 12.99
CA LEU A 552 -20.51 10.66 14.19
C LEU A 552 -21.90 10.00 14.05
N VAL A 553 -22.44 9.48 15.15
CA VAL A 553 -23.68 8.67 15.18
C VAL A 553 -24.86 9.37 14.49
N THR A 554 -25.03 10.67 14.73
CA THR A 554 -26.14 11.49 14.21
C THR A 554 -25.90 12.07 12.81
N THR A 555 -24.75 11.77 12.19
CA THR A 555 -24.40 12.30 10.86
C THR A 555 -24.83 11.34 9.75
N ARG A 556 -25.68 11.81 8.83
CA ARG A 556 -26.04 11.13 7.59
C ARG A 556 -24.97 11.41 6.54
N LEU A 557 -24.14 10.41 6.27
CA LEU A 557 -23.11 10.47 5.24
C LEU A 557 -23.72 10.14 3.88
N GLN A 558 -23.36 10.92 2.86
CA GLN A 558 -23.64 10.64 1.46
C GLN A 558 -22.36 10.77 0.64
N VAL A 559 -22.12 9.87 -0.30
CA VAL A 559 -20.95 9.91 -1.20
C VAL A 559 -21.46 9.93 -2.65
N TYR A 560 -20.99 10.89 -3.43
CA TYR A 560 -21.41 11.12 -4.81
C TYR A 560 -20.21 11.34 -5.73
N GLY A 561 -20.40 11.02 -7.02
CA GLY A 561 -19.53 11.54 -8.08
C GLY A 561 -19.88 12.99 -8.45
N PRO A 562 -18.96 13.73 -9.08
CA PRO A 562 -19.23 15.06 -9.61
C PRO A 562 -20.28 15.00 -10.73
N HIS A 563 -20.99 16.12 -10.90
CA HIS A 563 -21.84 16.31 -12.09
C HIS A 563 -21.03 17.03 -13.18
N PHE A 564 -20.71 16.36 -14.27
CA PHE A 564 -19.97 16.97 -15.37
C PHE A 564 -20.90 17.76 -16.30
N THR A 565 -20.63 19.05 -16.44
CA THR A 565 -21.33 19.95 -17.35
C THR A 565 -20.43 20.27 -18.54
N GLY A 566 -20.83 19.79 -19.72
CA GLY A 566 -20.10 20.00 -20.95
C GLY A 566 -20.30 21.39 -21.51
N VAL A 567 -19.22 22.17 -21.60
CA VAL A 567 -19.24 23.54 -22.11
C VAL A 567 -18.86 23.54 -23.59
N THR A 568 -19.75 24.06 -24.43
CA THR A 568 -19.48 24.34 -25.84
C THR A 568 -19.09 25.79 -26.00
N VAL A 569 -17.94 26.02 -26.63
CA VAL A 569 -17.39 27.34 -26.90
C VAL A 569 -17.35 27.54 -28.41
N SER A 570 -18.06 28.56 -28.91
CA SER A 570 -17.90 29.02 -30.29
C SER A 570 -17.28 30.40 -30.29
N ALA A 571 -16.12 30.55 -30.94
CA ALA A 571 -15.36 31.79 -30.94
C ALA A 571 -15.05 32.25 -32.38
N SER A 572 -15.12 33.56 -32.60
CA SER A 572 -14.67 34.25 -33.81
C SER A 572 -13.54 35.19 -33.46
N LEU A 573 -12.38 35.05 -34.12
CA LEU A 573 -11.17 35.80 -33.78
C LEU A 573 -10.41 36.28 -35.03
N SER A 574 -9.66 37.36 -34.87
CA SER A 574 -8.73 37.91 -35.87
C SER A 574 -7.30 37.58 -35.47
N MET A 575 -6.51 37.13 -36.43
CA MET A 575 -5.15 36.62 -36.22
C MET A 575 -4.06 37.54 -36.78
N ASP A 576 -2.85 37.43 -36.26
CA ASP A 576 -1.67 38.03 -36.90
C ASP A 576 -1.46 37.39 -38.29
N PRO A 577 -1.43 38.18 -39.39
CA PRO A 577 -1.24 37.67 -40.74
C PRO A 577 0.05 36.86 -40.95
N ARG A 578 1.03 36.96 -40.04
CA ARG A 578 2.32 36.25 -40.13
C ARG A 578 2.25 34.80 -39.65
N LEU A 579 1.20 34.40 -38.93
CA LEU A 579 1.01 33.05 -38.42
C LEU A 579 0.17 32.20 -39.37
N ARG A 580 0.20 30.87 -39.19
CA ARG A 580 -0.68 29.96 -39.92
C ARG A 580 -1.98 29.76 -39.14
N PRO A 581 -3.17 29.86 -39.77
CA PRO A 581 -4.46 29.70 -39.09
C PRO A 581 -4.57 28.39 -38.30
N ALA A 582 -4.15 27.27 -38.88
CA ALA A 582 -4.22 25.95 -38.23
C ALA A 582 -3.37 25.85 -36.95
N THR A 583 -2.22 26.52 -36.91
CA THR A 583 -1.35 26.53 -35.72
C THR A 583 -1.97 27.36 -34.60
N LEU A 584 -2.58 28.50 -34.93
CA LEU A 584 -3.30 29.32 -33.96
C LEU A 584 -4.55 28.62 -33.45
N GLU A 585 -5.33 27.98 -34.34
CA GLU A 585 -6.51 27.21 -33.97
C GLU A 585 -6.16 26.11 -32.96
N ALA A 586 -5.12 25.32 -33.24
CA ALA A 586 -4.65 24.28 -32.32
C ALA A 586 -4.18 24.86 -30.98
N ALA A 587 -3.49 26.01 -30.97
CA ALA A 587 -3.04 26.66 -29.75
C ALA A 587 -4.21 27.19 -28.90
N VAL A 588 -5.21 27.82 -29.54
CA VAL A 588 -6.42 28.32 -28.86
C VAL A 588 -7.27 27.17 -28.34
N ARG A 589 -7.46 26.11 -29.15
CA ARG A 589 -8.16 24.89 -28.73
C ARG A 589 -7.52 24.30 -27.49
N LYS A 590 -6.19 24.11 -27.52
CA LYS A 590 -5.44 23.57 -26.38
C LYS A 590 -5.57 24.46 -25.14
N ALA A 591 -5.43 25.77 -25.27
CA ALA A 591 -5.57 26.69 -24.14
C ALA A 591 -6.98 26.64 -23.50
N LEU A 592 -8.03 26.45 -24.31
CA LEU A 592 -9.40 26.29 -23.82
C LEU A 592 -9.63 24.91 -23.19
N GLU A 593 -9.05 23.85 -23.77
CA GLU A 593 -9.09 22.50 -23.20
C GLU A 593 -8.39 22.46 -21.83
N ASP A 594 -7.19 23.02 -21.74
CA ASP A 594 -6.41 23.12 -20.49
C ASP A 594 -7.15 23.96 -19.44
N PHE A 595 -7.79 25.08 -19.83
CA PHE A 595 -8.52 25.95 -18.89
C PHE A 595 -9.82 25.32 -18.37
N LEU A 596 -10.55 24.59 -19.22
CA LEU A 596 -11.80 23.91 -18.86
C LEU A 596 -11.58 22.50 -18.31
N ASP A 597 -10.33 22.08 -18.10
CA ASP A 597 -10.01 20.78 -17.51
C ASP A 597 -10.51 20.71 -16.04
N PRO A 598 -11.31 19.69 -15.68
CA PRO A 598 -11.83 19.54 -14.32
C PRO A 598 -10.75 19.27 -13.25
N LEU A 599 -9.62 18.68 -13.62
CA LEU A 599 -8.52 18.31 -12.71
C LEU A 599 -7.42 19.37 -12.69
N ASN A 600 -7.04 19.90 -13.85
CA ASN A 600 -5.86 20.78 -13.99
C ASN A 600 -6.19 22.22 -14.42
N GLY A 601 -7.44 22.52 -14.78
CA GLY A 601 -7.85 23.82 -15.28
C GLY A 601 -8.16 24.87 -14.22
N GLY A 602 -8.99 25.84 -14.61
CA GLY A 602 -9.34 27.01 -13.79
C GLY A 602 -8.25 28.09 -13.74
N SER A 603 -8.55 29.21 -13.07
CA SER A 603 -7.64 30.36 -12.97
C SER A 603 -6.34 30.05 -12.23
N ASP A 604 -6.40 29.11 -11.28
CA ASP A 604 -5.30 28.80 -10.36
C ASP A 604 -4.53 27.54 -10.78
N GLY A 605 -4.92 26.88 -11.88
CA GLY A 605 -4.29 25.66 -12.40
C GLY A 605 -4.40 24.43 -11.47
N LYS A 606 -5.39 24.42 -10.56
CA LYS A 606 -5.64 23.34 -9.59
C LYS A 606 -6.95 22.58 -9.85
N GLY A 607 -7.49 22.74 -11.06
CA GLY A 607 -8.79 22.21 -11.47
C GLY A 607 -9.93 23.20 -11.24
N TRP A 608 -11.01 23.04 -12.02
CA TRP A 608 -12.17 23.91 -11.94
C TRP A 608 -12.81 23.90 -10.53
N PRO A 609 -13.07 25.05 -9.88
CA PRO A 609 -13.73 25.06 -8.57
C PRO A 609 -15.17 24.52 -8.65
N PHE A 610 -15.55 23.66 -7.69
CA PHE A 610 -16.88 23.04 -7.67
C PHE A 610 -18.00 24.09 -7.62
N GLY A 611 -18.98 23.95 -8.51
CA GLY A 611 -20.15 24.84 -8.58
C GLY A 611 -19.87 26.29 -8.97
N ARG A 612 -18.65 26.61 -9.41
CA ARG A 612 -18.32 27.95 -9.92
C ARG A 612 -18.88 28.11 -11.34
N PRO A 613 -19.67 29.18 -11.61
CA PRO A 613 -20.14 29.48 -12.95
C PRO A 613 -18.99 29.73 -13.93
N VAL A 614 -19.20 29.39 -15.21
CA VAL A 614 -18.25 29.72 -16.29
C VAL A 614 -18.61 31.08 -16.85
N TYR A 615 -17.71 32.05 -16.71
CA TYR A 615 -17.93 33.41 -17.21
C TYR A 615 -17.39 33.57 -18.63
N ARG A 616 -18.20 34.18 -19.51
CA ARG A 616 -17.78 34.51 -20.88
C ARG A 616 -16.53 35.38 -20.94
N SER A 617 -16.37 36.31 -19.99
CA SER A 617 -15.20 37.19 -19.91
C SER A 617 -13.89 36.44 -19.68
N GLU A 618 -13.92 35.37 -18.88
CA GLU A 618 -12.72 34.55 -18.61
C GLU A 618 -12.30 33.78 -19.86
N ILE A 619 -13.27 33.22 -20.60
CA ILE A 619 -13.00 32.53 -21.87
C ILE A 619 -12.38 33.51 -22.89
N ILE A 620 -12.90 34.73 -23.00
CA ILE A 620 -12.32 35.77 -23.85
C ILE A 620 -10.88 36.08 -23.42
N GLN A 621 -10.61 36.17 -22.12
CA GLN A 621 -9.27 36.44 -21.60
C GLN A 621 -8.30 35.30 -21.91
N VAL A 622 -8.70 34.04 -21.76
CA VAL A 622 -7.89 32.86 -22.10
C VAL A 622 -7.52 32.89 -23.58
N ILE A 623 -8.49 33.13 -24.47
CA ILE A 623 -8.24 33.22 -25.92
C ILE A 623 -7.29 34.38 -26.24
N ARG A 624 -7.50 35.55 -25.63
CA ARG A 624 -6.67 36.75 -25.87
C ARG A 624 -5.21 36.56 -25.43
N ASN A 625 -4.97 35.75 -24.41
CA ASN A 625 -3.62 35.48 -23.91
C ASN A 625 -2.81 34.56 -24.82
N VAL A 626 -3.44 33.92 -25.82
CA VAL A 626 -2.72 33.08 -26.78
C VAL A 626 -1.91 33.94 -27.75
N PRO A 627 -0.58 33.74 -27.87
CA PRO A 627 0.24 34.49 -28.80
C PRO A 627 -0.26 34.34 -30.25
N GLY A 628 -0.51 35.47 -30.91
CA GLY A 628 -1.02 35.51 -32.29
C GLY A 628 -2.49 35.88 -32.45
N VAL A 629 -3.25 35.96 -31.35
CA VAL A 629 -4.61 36.52 -31.37
C VAL A 629 -4.52 38.05 -31.28
N VAL A 630 -5.04 38.74 -32.30
CA VAL A 630 -5.08 40.22 -32.36
C VAL A 630 -6.36 40.73 -31.70
N CYS A 631 -7.50 40.12 -32.04
CA CYS A 631 -8.82 40.51 -31.53
C CYS A 631 -9.73 39.28 -31.40
N VAL A 632 -10.61 39.31 -30.40
CA VAL A 632 -11.71 38.35 -30.25
C VAL A 632 -13.00 39.06 -30.66
N ASN A 633 -13.56 38.70 -31.80
CA ASN A 633 -14.73 39.35 -32.42
C ASN A 633 -16.04 38.92 -31.76
N GLY A 634 -16.11 37.68 -31.26
CA GLY A 634 -17.26 37.17 -30.54
C GLY A 634 -16.99 35.81 -29.90
N VAL A 635 -17.60 35.58 -28.75
CA VAL A 635 -17.64 34.26 -28.09
C VAL A 635 -19.08 33.97 -27.71
N THR A 636 -19.57 32.77 -27.97
CA THR A 636 -20.83 32.24 -27.44
C THR A 636 -20.53 30.99 -26.63
N LEU A 637 -21.24 30.86 -25.51
CA LEU A 637 -21.15 29.72 -24.62
C LEU A 637 -22.49 29.01 -24.58
N SER A 638 -22.48 27.68 -24.62
CA SER A 638 -23.68 26.86 -24.41
C SER A 638 -23.32 25.59 -23.64
N ALA A 639 -24.26 25.08 -22.83
CA ALA A 639 -24.08 23.83 -22.09
C ALA A 639 -25.42 23.10 -21.95
N GLY A 640 -25.47 21.83 -22.35
CA GLY A 640 -26.67 20.98 -22.23
C GLY A 640 -27.96 21.64 -22.77
N PRO A 641 -29.15 21.29 -22.24
CA PRO A 641 -30.39 21.98 -22.54
C PRO A 641 -30.50 23.27 -21.70
N CYS A 642 -29.66 24.27 -22.00
CA CYS A 642 -29.79 25.63 -21.49
C CYS A 642 -29.73 26.64 -22.64
N ILE A 643 -30.48 27.73 -22.46
CA ILE A 643 -30.93 28.69 -23.47
C ILE A 643 -29.77 29.58 -23.96
N GLU A 644 -29.71 29.84 -25.26
CA GLU A 644 -28.76 30.80 -25.85
C GLU A 644 -28.93 32.21 -25.25
N GLY A 645 -27.89 32.79 -24.66
CA GLY A 645 -27.83 34.24 -24.38
C GLY A 645 -27.38 34.71 -22.99
N GLU A 646 -27.03 33.84 -22.04
CA GLU A 646 -26.54 34.27 -20.71
C GLU A 646 -25.03 34.61 -20.70
N GLU A 647 -24.62 35.60 -19.89
CA GLU A 647 -23.21 36.01 -19.71
C GLU A 647 -22.37 34.96 -18.96
N GLN A 648 -23.02 33.97 -18.35
CA GLN A 648 -22.42 32.90 -17.58
C GLN A 648 -23.17 31.57 -17.79
N ILE A 649 -22.49 30.45 -17.55
CA ILE A 649 -23.12 29.14 -17.41
C ILE A 649 -23.12 28.78 -15.94
N ASP A 650 -24.30 28.68 -15.34
CA ASP A 650 -24.46 28.25 -13.95
C ASP A 650 -24.18 26.76 -13.80
N ILE A 651 -23.31 26.41 -12.84
CA ILE A 651 -22.88 25.05 -12.57
C ILE A 651 -23.50 24.58 -11.24
N PRO A 652 -24.09 23.37 -11.17
CA PRO A 652 -24.58 22.82 -9.91
C PRO A 652 -23.49 22.79 -8.84
N ARG A 653 -23.86 22.83 -7.55
CA ARG A 653 -22.88 22.90 -6.45
C ARG A 653 -21.87 21.74 -6.40
N ILE A 654 -22.26 20.55 -6.88
CA ILE A 654 -21.38 19.37 -7.02
C ILE A 654 -20.78 19.24 -8.43
N GLY A 655 -20.97 20.25 -9.26
CA GLY A 655 -20.69 20.23 -10.68
C GLY A 655 -19.26 20.65 -10.99
N LEU A 656 -18.71 20.01 -12.01
CA LEU A 656 -17.43 20.34 -12.64
C LEU A 656 -17.68 20.55 -14.14
N VAL A 657 -16.79 21.30 -14.78
CA VAL A 657 -16.88 21.60 -16.21
C VAL A 657 -15.91 20.74 -16.99
N TYR A 658 -16.22 20.55 -18.26
CA TYR A 658 -15.28 19.99 -19.24
C TYR A 658 -15.56 20.58 -20.62
N PRO A 659 -14.56 20.64 -21.52
CA PRO A 659 -14.77 21.08 -22.89
C PRO A 659 -15.58 20.03 -23.66
N ALA A 660 -16.83 20.35 -24.03
CA ALA A 660 -17.67 19.45 -24.83
C ALA A 660 -17.40 19.61 -26.33
N LYS A 661 -17.39 20.86 -26.82
CA LYS A 661 -17.10 21.20 -28.21
C LYS A 661 -16.46 22.58 -28.29
N ILE A 662 -15.42 22.72 -29.12
CA ILE A 662 -14.74 23.99 -29.35
C ILE A 662 -14.71 24.26 -30.86
N ASP A 663 -15.49 25.24 -31.28
CA ASP A 663 -15.61 25.70 -32.67
C ASP A 663 -14.92 27.07 -32.80
N ILE A 664 -13.85 27.13 -33.58
CA ILE A 664 -13.05 28.35 -33.74
C ILE A 664 -13.13 28.79 -35.20
N SER A 665 -13.57 30.03 -35.43
CA SER A 665 -13.59 30.68 -36.74
C SER A 665 -12.55 31.80 -36.77
N ILE A 666 -11.62 31.73 -37.72
CA ILE A 666 -10.50 32.66 -37.82
C ILE A 666 -10.69 33.52 -39.07
N ASN A 667 -10.81 34.83 -38.88
CA ASN A 667 -10.85 35.80 -39.97
C ASN A 667 -9.41 36.31 -40.21
N PRO A 668 -8.84 36.10 -41.41
CA PRO A 668 -7.49 36.56 -41.74
C PRO A 668 -7.41 38.08 -42.03
N GLU A 669 -8.55 38.75 -42.13
CA GLU A 669 -8.62 40.20 -42.36
C GLU A 669 -8.86 40.93 -41.03
N GLY A 670 -7.79 41.47 -40.47
CA GLY A 670 -7.76 42.36 -39.31
C GLY A 670 -6.65 43.39 -39.46
#